data_AF-A0A7S8EDJ0-F1
#
_entry.id   AF-A0A7S8EDJ0-F1
#
_cell.length_a   1.000
_cell.length_b   1.000
_cell.length_c   1.000
_cell.angle_alpha   90.00
_cell.angle_beta   90.00
_cell.angle_gamma   90.00
#
_symmetry.space_group_name_H-M   'P 1'
#
loop_
_entity.id
_entity.type
_entity.pdbx_description
1 polymer ?
#
loop_
_entity_poly.entity_id
_entity_poly.type
_entity_poly.pdbx_seq_one_letter_code
_entity_poly.pdbx_strand_id
1 'polypeptide(L)'
;MKQNIRIALADPQPLSRAGLRTWLQTESDIDIVYETDRSFSLIEAVDKKRIDVVVIKLPSSVMSIYYPIAHICRHNPHTRVLVYGDQTNGDTILHISKAGASGLIPSDTSQQDFVTAIRRAAAGEAVFSMEALSVILSARQSPDTLKADPLEELSDREYEVLIRTALGQSRGEISTHFSISPRTVDTYRQRIGEKLNLEHRADIIRYAIQRGLVDPTPEEKAPEHNAHIAWDEEFDMVVVGSGIGMVAALKAADLGMRVLVLEKQSTVGGTTAFSGGGLWVPNNYCMKEAGIQDSTEDALTYLNIITSGGINHELAYAFVNHCHEVIDLFREIGIDWTFMPNFQDYYPEFAGGVDYGRGISPTRNGTVLHGRFLLSTIYEAALARGAQVWLNSPAKRLIEHNGIVTGVVAEVDGIPTNIKARGGVVLASGGFDHNKAMVESFLRGPLYYSSAAEGNTGDGQIMGMAVGAGLGHMNERWGWPVYFDRETKSAYPALAPELGKPGALVVNRTGHRIMNEAGPYDLVTRAFYAFDSGRFEYSNIPAFVITDADHYRRTNQTRAKEGQKPSTWFVCADTLEELANMLNINPCNLVETVEVFNEYARTGHDPDFRRGESAFDRQTGGDPTRDDLINPCLGPLIEPPFYGASIWPGALGTSGGLQINANGQVLDVWGKPLGGLYAAGNTAASPFAGSYPGGGGTLSVGMTFAYIAARHLNQALTTADEVR
;
A
#
# COMPACT_ATOMS: atom_id res chain seq x y z
N MET A 1 10.42 -55.14 15.89
CA MET A 1 10.25 -53.83 15.24
C MET A 1 11.07 -52.83 16.04
N LYS A 2 12.07 -52.17 15.45
CA LYS A 2 12.76 -51.05 16.13
C LYS A 2 11.70 -49.96 16.35
N GLN A 3 11.54 -49.48 17.59
CA GLN A 3 10.66 -48.33 17.85
C GLN A 3 11.32 -47.09 17.26
N ASN A 4 10.62 -46.38 16.37
CA ASN A 4 11.08 -45.08 15.88
C ASN A 4 10.97 -44.04 17.00
N ILE A 5 12.03 -43.25 17.19
CA ILE A 5 12.10 -42.14 18.12
C ILE A 5 11.40 -40.95 17.47
N ARG A 6 10.27 -40.51 18.02
CA ARG A 6 9.56 -39.35 17.50
C ARG A 6 10.07 -38.09 18.13
N ILE A 7 10.42 -37.14 17.29
CA ILE A 7 11.04 -35.90 17.72
C ILE A 7 10.24 -34.67 17.32
N ALA A 8 10.28 -33.66 18.18
CA ALA A 8 9.83 -32.32 17.87
C ALA A 8 11.02 -31.36 17.83
N LEU A 9 11.12 -30.57 16.77
CA LEU A 9 12.21 -29.62 16.57
C LEU A 9 11.71 -28.18 16.73
N ALA A 10 12.30 -27.44 17.68
CA ALA A 10 12.10 -26.00 17.82
C ALA A 10 13.40 -25.25 17.57
N ASP A 11 13.46 -24.53 16.46
CA ASP A 11 14.60 -23.70 16.10
C ASP A 11 14.09 -22.47 15.35
N PRO A 12 14.30 -21.24 15.84
CA PRO A 12 13.81 -20.05 15.15
C PRO A 12 14.53 -19.79 13.81
N GLN A 13 15.74 -20.32 13.60
CA GLN A 13 16.54 -20.04 12.40
C GLN A 13 16.16 -20.98 11.25
N PRO A 14 15.59 -20.48 10.13
CA PRO A 14 15.08 -21.35 9.06
C PRO A 14 16.14 -22.25 8.42
N LEU A 15 17.35 -21.73 8.22
CA LEU A 15 18.46 -22.49 7.60
C LEU A 15 18.96 -23.61 8.53
N SER A 16 19.12 -23.32 9.82
CA SER A 16 19.52 -24.30 10.83
C SER A 16 18.47 -25.40 10.98
N ARG A 17 17.18 -25.02 11.05
CA ARG A 17 16.05 -25.95 11.11
C ARG A 17 15.99 -26.87 9.89
N ALA A 18 16.16 -26.33 8.68
CA ALA A 18 16.21 -27.12 7.45
C ALA A 18 17.42 -28.08 7.40
N GLY A 19 18.59 -27.62 7.90
CA GLY A 19 19.78 -28.46 8.03
C GLY A 19 19.56 -29.65 8.95
N LEU A 20 19.05 -29.41 10.17
CA LEU A 20 18.71 -30.46 11.13
C LEU A 20 17.65 -31.41 10.60
N ARG A 21 16.62 -30.90 9.93
CA ARG A 21 15.61 -31.74 9.26
C ARG A 21 16.26 -32.69 8.27
N THR A 22 17.14 -32.16 7.42
CA THR A 22 17.85 -32.94 6.40
C THR A 22 18.71 -34.03 7.05
N TRP A 23 19.42 -33.71 8.13
CA TRP A 23 20.26 -34.68 8.85
C TRP A 23 19.47 -35.77 9.56
N LEU A 24 18.31 -35.44 10.13
CA LEU A 24 17.53 -36.38 10.94
C LEU A 24 16.63 -37.25 10.06
N GLN A 25 16.22 -36.77 8.88
CA GLN A 25 15.47 -37.56 7.90
C GLN A 25 16.29 -38.69 7.26
N THR A 26 17.63 -38.64 7.31
CA THR A 26 18.46 -39.75 6.84
C THR A 26 18.51 -40.93 7.82
N GLU A 27 18.06 -40.73 9.06
CA GLU A 27 18.10 -41.75 10.11
C GLU A 27 16.80 -42.57 10.13
N SER A 28 16.89 -43.85 9.77
CA SER A 28 15.72 -44.75 9.65
C SER A 28 14.92 -44.97 10.94
N ASP A 29 15.49 -44.65 12.10
CA ASP A 29 14.93 -44.83 13.44
C ASP A 29 14.47 -43.52 14.09
N ILE A 30 14.53 -42.38 13.40
CA ILE A 30 14.09 -41.07 13.90
C ILE A 30 12.96 -40.54 13.00
N ASP A 31 11.88 -40.07 13.62
CA ASP A 31 10.72 -39.51 12.93
C ASP A 31 10.44 -38.09 13.42
N ILE A 32 10.51 -37.10 12.54
CA ILE A 32 10.20 -35.71 12.88
C ILE A 32 8.69 -35.51 12.80
N VAL A 33 8.01 -35.49 13.94
CA VAL A 33 6.54 -35.41 14.01
C VAL A 33 6.00 -33.99 14.19
N TYR A 34 6.87 -33.05 14.52
CA TYR A 34 6.52 -31.63 14.67
C TYR A 34 7.74 -30.73 14.51
N GLU A 35 7.53 -29.58 13.88
CA GLU A 35 8.54 -28.54 13.73
C GLU A 35 7.91 -27.18 14.02
N THR A 36 8.67 -26.30 14.67
CA THR A 36 8.24 -24.96 15.02
C THR A 36 9.43 -24.01 15.06
N ASP A 37 9.20 -22.74 14.79
CA ASP A 37 10.14 -21.65 15.06
C ASP A 37 10.00 -21.10 16.49
N ARG A 38 8.93 -21.46 17.20
CA ARG A 38 8.57 -20.97 18.54
C ARG A 38 8.60 -22.10 19.56
N SER A 39 9.32 -21.91 20.65
CA SER A 39 9.40 -22.86 21.76
C SER A 39 8.06 -23.06 22.49
N PHE A 40 7.23 -22.02 22.59
CA PHE A 40 5.93 -22.10 23.27
C PHE A 40 4.97 -23.07 22.57
N SER A 41 4.99 -23.14 21.24
CA SER A 41 4.14 -24.04 20.45
C SER A 41 4.44 -25.53 20.72
N LEU A 42 5.60 -25.85 21.32
CA LEU A 42 5.94 -27.21 21.73
C LEU A 42 5.03 -27.73 22.84
N ILE A 43 4.53 -26.87 23.73
CA ILE A 43 3.67 -27.29 24.84
C ILE A 43 2.42 -27.97 24.29
N GLU A 44 1.69 -27.27 23.40
CA GLU A 44 0.50 -27.83 22.77
C GLU A 44 0.81 -29.04 21.89
N ALA A 45 1.98 -29.06 21.23
CA ALA A 45 2.36 -30.17 20.36
C ALA A 45 2.65 -31.46 21.14
N VAL A 46 3.35 -31.37 22.28
CA VAL A 46 3.66 -32.53 23.14
C VAL A 46 2.38 -33.09 23.78
N ASP A 47 1.41 -32.26 24.13
CA ASP A 47 0.14 -32.73 24.66
C ASP A 47 -0.74 -33.43 23.60
N LYS A 48 -0.70 -32.94 22.35
CA LYS A 48 -1.53 -33.47 21.26
C LYS A 48 -0.87 -34.63 20.50
N LYS A 49 0.45 -34.73 20.52
CA LYS A 49 1.23 -35.71 19.75
C LYS A 49 2.16 -36.46 20.68
N ARG A 50 2.26 -37.78 20.47
CA ARG A 50 3.19 -38.59 21.25
C ARG A 50 4.62 -38.34 20.75
N ILE A 51 5.38 -37.55 21.50
CA ILE A 51 6.78 -37.16 21.24
C ILE A 51 7.68 -37.84 22.28
N ASP A 52 8.81 -38.38 21.83
CA ASP A 52 9.78 -39.07 22.70
C ASP A 52 10.94 -38.11 23.07
N VAL A 53 11.40 -37.28 22.12
CA VAL A 53 12.44 -36.26 22.36
C VAL A 53 12.07 -34.91 21.76
N VAL A 54 12.19 -33.82 22.52
CA VAL A 54 12.07 -32.45 22.05
C VAL A 54 13.48 -31.85 21.93
N VAL A 55 13.81 -31.27 20.78
CA VAL A 55 15.09 -30.61 20.52
C VAL A 55 14.86 -29.13 20.33
N ILE A 56 15.49 -28.29 21.17
CA ILE A 56 15.29 -26.84 21.21
C ILE A 56 16.61 -26.11 20.95
N LYS A 57 16.65 -25.19 19.98
CA LYS A 57 17.80 -24.28 19.80
C LYS A 57 17.89 -23.35 20.99
N LEU A 58 19.08 -23.22 21.57
CA LEU A 58 19.37 -22.25 22.62
C LEU A 58 19.30 -20.83 22.04
N PRO A 59 18.36 -19.99 22.50
CA PRO A 59 18.28 -18.60 22.09
C PRO A 59 19.25 -17.74 22.91
N SER A 60 19.34 -16.46 22.57
CA SER A 60 20.16 -15.47 23.28
C SER A 60 19.74 -15.26 24.74
N SER A 61 18.49 -15.54 25.10
CA SER A 61 17.97 -15.51 26.47
C SER A 61 17.38 -16.87 26.85
N VAL A 62 18.05 -17.62 27.72
CA VAL A 62 17.60 -18.95 28.20
C VAL A 62 16.19 -18.94 28.79
N MET A 63 15.75 -17.80 29.33
CA MET A 63 14.43 -17.66 29.96
C MET A 63 13.26 -17.81 28.97
N SER A 64 13.50 -17.60 27.67
CA SER A 64 12.50 -17.83 26.62
C SER A 64 12.17 -19.31 26.38
N ILE A 65 13.05 -20.21 26.82
CA ILE A 65 12.84 -21.68 26.72
C ILE A 65 12.68 -22.34 28.08
N TYR A 66 13.04 -21.66 29.19
CA TYR A 66 12.93 -22.19 30.55
C TYR A 66 11.55 -22.75 30.85
N TYR A 67 10.50 -21.94 30.66
CA TYR A 67 9.14 -22.36 30.99
C TYR A 67 8.63 -23.48 30.07
N PRO A 68 8.75 -23.41 28.72
CA PRO A 68 8.39 -24.53 27.87
C PRO A 68 9.06 -25.85 28.28
N ILE A 69 10.35 -25.83 28.62
CA ILE A 69 11.07 -27.01 29.13
C ILE A 69 10.46 -27.48 30.44
N ALA A 70 10.32 -26.59 31.43
CA ALA A 70 9.79 -26.92 32.75
C ALA A 70 8.36 -27.49 32.69
N HIS A 71 7.52 -26.91 31.83
CA HIS A 71 6.16 -27.36 31.60
C HIS A 71 6.13 -28.77 30.98
N ILE A 72 6.89 -28.98 29.90
CA ILE A 72 6.99 -30.29 29.22
C ILE A 72 7.49 -31.35 30.20
N CYS A 73 8.58 -31.10 30.91
CA CYS A 73 9.16 -32.08 31.83
C CYS A 73 8.24 -32.40 33.02
N ARG A 74 7.40 -31.46 33.46
CA ARG A 74 6.46 -31.65 34.58
C ARG A 74 5.21 -32.44 34.16
N HIS A 75 4.63 -32.13 33.01
CA HIS A 75 3.36 -32.72 32.56
C HIS A 75 3.54 -33.95 31.66
N ASN A 76 4.72 -34.08 31.03
CA ASN A 76 5.05 -35.16 30.10
C ASN A 76 6.36 -35.84 30.50
N PRO A 77 6.42 -36.57 31.64
CA PRO A 77 7.67 -37.12 32.20
C PRO A 77 8.37 -38.17 31.30
N HIS A 78 7.66 -38.68 30.28
CA HIS A 78 8.21 -39.58 29.28
C HIS A 78 8.90 -38.86 28.12
N THR A 79 8.64 -37.56 27.93
CA THR A 79 9.28 -36.74 26.90
C THR A 79 10.60 -36.22 27.42
N ARG A 80 11.67 -36.39 26.65
CA ARG A 80 13.02 -35.93 26.99
C ARG A 80 13.31 -34.64 26.24
N VAL A 81 13.89 -33.66 26.91
CA VAL A 81 14.17 -32.35 26.28
C VAL A 81 15.67 -32.15 26.15
N LEU A 82 16.14 -31.92 24.92
CA LEU A 82 17.51 -31.58 24.59
C LEU A 82 17.57 -30.13 24.11
N VAL A 83 18.52 -29.39 24.64
CA VAL A 83 18.83 -28.02 24.17
C VAL A 83 20.12 -28.08 23.36
N TYR A 84 20.26 -27.29 22.29
CA TYR A 84 21.53 -27.23 21.54
C TYR A 84 21.96 -25.79 21.21
N GLY A 85 23.25 -25.47 21.32
CA GLY A 85 23.81 -24.16 20.97
C GLY A 85 25.14 -23.81 21.64
N ASP A 86 25.64 -22.60 21.33
CA ASP A 86 27.02 -22.14 21.63
C ASP A 86 27.23 -21.48 23.01
N GLN A 87 26.16 -21.23 23.78
CA GLN A 87 26.24 -20.47 25.04
C GLN A 87 26.27 -21.39 26.26
N THR A 88 27.47 -21.64 26.80
CA THR A 88 27.71 -22.55 27.94
C THR A 88 28.15 -21.82 29.21
N ASN A 89 27.65 -20.59 29.45
CA ASN A 89 27.89 -19.96 30.75
C ASN A 89 27.19 -20.76 31.86
N GLY A 90 27.73 -20.71 33.08
CA GLY A 90 27.26 -21.54 34.19
C GLY A 90 25.78 -21.35 34.50
N ASP A 91 25.30 -20.10 34.47
CA ASP A 91 23.90 -19.76 34.73
C ASP A 91 22.94 -20.42 33.72
N THR A 92 23.29 -20.41 32.43
CA THR A 92 22.48 -21.04 31.37
C THR A 92 22.36 -22.54 31.58
N ILE A 93 23.47 -23.22 31.86
CA ILE A 93 23.51 -24.66 32.14
C ILE A 93 22.61 -24.98 33.33
N LEU A 94 22.70 -24.16 34.38
CA LEU A 94 21.92 -24.31 35.59
C LEU A 94 20.43 -24.07 35.37
N HIS A 95 20.01 -23.04 34.63
CA HIS A 95 18.60 -22.81 34.30
C HIS A 95 18.03 -23.93 33.44
N ILE A 96 18.78 -24.43 32.44
CA ILE A 96 18.38 -25.58 31.60
C ILE A 96 18.21 -26.85 32.45
N SER A 97 19.16 -27.12 33.33
CA SER A 97 19.10 -28.26 34.25
C SER A 97 17.95 -28.12 35.26
N LYS A 98 17.74 -26.92 35.80
CA LYS A 98 16.66 -26.61 36.76
C LYS A 98 15.28 -26.74 36.12
N ALA A 99 15.14 -26.37 34.86
CA ALA A 99 13.92 -26.61 34.07
C ALA A 99 13.68 -28.11 33.80
N GLY A 100 14.66 -28.98 34.03
CA GLY A 100 14.52 -30.42 33.87
C GLY A 100 14.90 -30.96 32.50
N ALA A 101 15.64 -30.20 31.68
CA ALA A 101 16.16 -30.71 30.42
C ALA A 101 17.06 -31.93 30.65
N SER A 102 16.99 -32.88 29.72
CA SER A 102 17.78 -34.12 29.73
C SER A 102 19.19 -33.92 29.18
N GLY A 103 19.47 -32.78 28.53
CA GLY A 103 20.81 -32.49 28.02
C GLY A 103 20.99 -31.14 27.34
N LEU A 104 22.26 -30.78 27.15
CA LEU A 104 22.74 -29.63 26.39
C LEU A 104 23.80 -30.10 25.39
N ILE A 105 23.55 -29.89 24.10
CA ILE A 105 24.42 -30.29 22.98
C ILE A 105 25.17 -29.04 22.46
N PRO A 106 26.51 -29.06 22.42
CA PRO A 106 27.28 -28.00 21.79
C PRO A 106 26.96 -27.86 20.29
N SER A 107 26.99 -26.63 19.80
CA SER A 107 26.70 -26.25 18.42
C SER A 107 27.66 -26.84 17.38
N ASP A 108 28.91 -27.06 17.79
CA ASP A 108 30.01 -27.63 17.01
C ASP A 108 30.02 -29.17 16.98
N THR A 109 29.00 -29.80 17.57
CA THR A 109 28.82 -31.26 17.58
C THR A 109 28.64 -31.78 16.15
N SER A 110 29.32 -32.90 15.84
CA SER A 110 29.17 -33.56 14.54
C SER A 110 27.75 -34.09 14.31
N GLN A 111 27.34 -34.25 13.05
CA GLN A 111 26.03 -34.83 12.72
C GLN A 111 25.80 -36.19 13.43
N GLN A 112 26.81 -37.06 13.42
CA GLN A 112 26.72 -38.38 14.02
C GLN A 112 26.55 -38.33 15.55
N ASP A 113 27.26 -37.42 16.20
CA ASP A 113 27.19 -37.23 17.65
C ASP A 113 25.87 -36.58 18.08
N PHE A 114 25.33 -35.67 17.26
CA PHE A 114 24.02 -35.05 17.48
C PHE A 114 22.89 -36.10 17.42
N VAL A 115 22.92 -36.98 16.43
CA VAL A 115 21.98 -38.13 16.33
C VAL A 115 22.16 -39.07 17.53
N THR A 116 23.41 -39.34 17.93
CA THR A 116 23.71 -40.18 19.08
C THR A 116 23.16 -39.57 20.38
N ALA A 117 23.26 -38.26 20.55
CA ALA A 117 22.66 -37.53 21.67
C ALA A 117 21.14 -37.73 21.74
N ILE A 118 20.43 -37.64 20.61
CA ILE A 118 18.98 -37.90 20.54
C ILE A 118 18.66 -39.33 20.99
N ARG A 119 19.39 -40.33 20.48
CA ARG A 119 19.19 -41.75 20.85
C ARG A 119 19.43 -42.00 22.34
N ARG A 120 20.50 -41.41 22.91
CA ARG A 120 20.83 -41.50 24.33
C ARG A 120 19.74 -40.86 25.20
N ALA A 121 19.25 -39.69 24.82
CA ALA A 121 18.14 -39.05 25.53
C ALA A 121 16.89 -39.93 25.48
N ALA A 122 16.52 -40.47 24.31
CA ALA A 122 15.38 -41.38 24.16
C ALA A 122 15.51 -42.65 25.04
N ALA A 123 16.75 -43.14 25.27
CA ALA A 123 17.04 -44.23 26.19
C ALA A 123 16.98 -43.83 27.69
N GLY A 124 16.75 -42.55 27.99
CA GLY A 124 16.68 -42.00 29.35
C GLY A 124 18.02 -41.57 29.93
N GLU A 125 19.07 -41.49 29.11
CA GLU A 125 20.38 -41.01 29.56
C GLU A 125 20.46 -39.48 29.60
N ALA A 126 21.23 -38.96 30.54
CA ALA A 126 21.58 -37.55 30.58
C ALA A 126 22.64 -37.22 29.51
N VAL A 127 22.42 -36.17 28.74
CA VAL A 127 23.29 -35.72 27.65
C VAL A 127 23.90 -34.37 27.98
N PHE A 128 24.79 -34.36 28.96
CA PHE A 128 25.57 -33.18 29.35
C PHE A 128 27.06 -33.48 29.21
N SER A 129 27.86 -32.47 28.85
CA SER A 129 29.32 -32.59 28.90
C SER A 129 29.80 -32.72 30.35
N MET A 130 31.04 -33.19 30.54
CA MET A 130 31.64 -33.30 31.88
C MET A 130 31.76 -31.93 32.56
N GLU A 131 32.03 -30.88 31.79
CA GLU A 131 32.07 -29.50 32.24
C GLU A 131 30.69 -29.06 32.75
N ALA A 132 29.63 -29.30 31.97
CA ALA A 132 28.26 -28.97 32.37
C ALA A 132 27.81 -29.74 33.63
N LEU A 133 28.15 -31.03 33.72
CA LEU A 133 27.88 -31.84 34.92
C LEU A 133 28.62 -31.29 36.15
N SER A 134 29.87 -30.85 36.01
CA SER A 134 30.63 -30.26 37.12
C SER A 134 29.97 -28.98 37.65
N VAL A 135 29.42 -28.14 36.77
CA VAL A 135 28.67 -26.93 37.14
C VAL A 135 27.38 -27.29 37.88
N ILE A 136 26.61 -28.25 37.35
CA ILE A 136 25.35 -28.71 37.95
C ILE A 136 25.60 -29.32 39.35
N LEU A 137 26.63 -30.15 39.50
CA LEU A 137 26.96 -30.80 40.76
C LEU A 137 27.48 -29.79 41.81
N SER A 138 28.30 -28.82 41.39
CA SER A 138 28.78 -27.75 42.27
C SER A 138 27.62 -26.89 42.81
N ALA A 139 26.66 -26.52 41.97
CA ALA A 139 25.50 -25.73 42.39
C ALA A 139 24.58 -26.49 43.38
N ARG A 140 24.49 -27.83 43.29
CA ARG A 140 23.75 -28.64 44.28
C ARG A 140 24.37 -28.61 45.67
N GLN A 141 25.67 -28.38 45.77
CA GLN A 141 26.39 -28.27 47.05
C GLN A 141 26.31 -26.86 47.64
N SER A 142 25.89 -25.85 46.86
CA SER A 142 25.74 -24.46 47.28
C SER A 142 24.51 -23.84 46.60
N PRO A 143 23.30 -24.08 47.16
CA PRO A 143 22.03 -23.75 46.50
C PRO A 143 21.81 -22.26 46.22
N ASP A 144 22.49 -21.37 46.96
CA ASP A 144 22.35 -19.91 46.86
C ASP A 144 23.13 -19.29 45.68
N THR A 145 23.70 -20.11 44.79
CA THR A 145 24.55 -19.64 43.68
C THR A 145 23.78 -19.08 42.48
N LEU A 146 22.50 -19.45 42.30
CA LEU A 146 21.64 -18.92 41.23
C LEU A 146 20.75 -17.79 41.73
N LYS A 147 20.84 -16.64 41.08
CA LYS A 147 19.87 -15.56 41.26
C LYS A 147 18.52 -16.03 40.71
N ALA A 148 17.50 -16.10 41.57
CA ALA A 148 16.15 -16.47 41.14
C ALA A 148 15.61 -15.46 40.12
N ASP A 149 15.10 -15.96 39.00
CA ASP A 149 14.48 -15.16 37.97
C ASP A 149 12.98 -14.97 38.27
N PRO A 150 12.42 -13.75 38.22
CA PRO A 150 11.00 -13.52 38.52
C PRO A 150 10.01 -14.34 37.66
N LEU A 151 10.41 -14.76 36.45
CA LEU A 151 9.59 -15.64 35.63
C LEU A 151 9.38 -17.03 36.25
N GLU A 152 10.27 -17.46 37.14
CA GLU A 152 10.16 -18.73 37.85
C GLU A 152 9.06 -18.71 38.92
N GLU A 153 8.59 -17.52 39.33
CA GLU A 153 7.50 -17.36 40.30
C GLU A 153 6.10 -17.43 39.66
N LEU A 154 6.02 -17.39 38.33
CA LEU A 154 4.76 -17.51 37.61
C LEU A 154 4.26 -18.96 37.66
N SER A 155 2.97 -19.12 37.97
CA SER A 155 2.27 -20.38 37.76
C SER A 155 2.10 -20.67 36.28
N ASP A 156 1.78 -21.93 35.97
CA ASP A 156 1.64 -22.34 34.57
C ASP A 156 0.59 -21.50 33.82
N ARG A 157 -0.53 -21.21 34.48
CA ARG A 157 -1.60 -20.38 33.91
C ARG A 157 -1.22 -18.91 33.76
N GLU A 158 -0.43 -18.35 34.69
CA GLU A 158 0.02 -16.97 34.61
C GLU A 158 0.99 -16.77 33.44
N TYR A 159 1.91 -17.72 33.23
CA TYR A 159 2.82 -17.65 32.09
C TYR A 159 2.06 -17.74 30.75
N GLU A 160 1.11 -18.65 30.59
CA GLU A 160 0.36 -18.74 29.33
C GLU A 160 -0.48 -17.48 29.07
N VAL A 161 -1.06 -16.86 30.12
CA VAL A 161 -1.76 -15.57 30.00
C VAL A 161 -0.80 -14.43 29.63
N LEU A 162 0.44 -14.43 30.17
CA LEU A 162 1.50 -13.49 29.81
C LEU A 162 1.80 -13.58 28.30
N ILE A 163 2.10 -14.78 27.80
CA ILE A 163 2.43 -15.02 26.38
C ILE A 163 1.28 -14.62 25.48
N ARG A 164 0.05 -15.08 25.75
CA ARG A 164 -1.11 -14.74 24.92
C ARG A 164 -1.42 -13.24 24.91
N THR A 165 -1.22 -12.57 26.04
CA THR A 165 -1.35 -11.10 26.11
C THR A 165 -0.28 -10.40 25.27
N ALA A 166 0.95 -10.91 25.29
CA ALA A 166 2.07 -10.38 24.51
C ALA A 166 1.91 -10.63 23.01
N LEU A 167 1.28 -11.73 22.60
CA LEU A 167 0.87 -12.04 21.22
C LEU A 167 -0.32 -11.19 20.72
N GLY A 168 -0.75 -10.19 21.49
CA GLY A 168 -1.81 -9.27 21.09
C GLY A 168 -3.23 -9.78 21.33
N GLN A 169 -3.43 -11.02 21.81
CA GLN A 169 -4.76 -11.58 22.03
C GLN A 169 -5.57 -10.71 23.01
N SER A 170 -6.82 -10.47 22.63
CA SER A 170 -7.81 -9.74 23.40
C SER A 170 -8.22 -10.52 24.64
N ARG A 171 -8.82 -9.81 25.59
CA ARG A 171 -9.39 -10.44 26.81
C ARG A 171 -10.41 -11.53 26.47
N GLY A 172 -11.19 -11.33 25.40
CA GLY A 172 -12.19 -12.29 24.93
C GLY A 172 -11.56 -13.57 24.40
N GLU A 173 -10.55 -13.45 23.53
CA GLU A 173 -9.85 -14.60 22.95
C GLU A 173 -9.16 -15.46 24.02
N ILE A 174 -8.49 -14.83 24.99
CA ILE A 174 -7.83 -15.53 26.10
C ILE A 174 -8.87 -16.24 26.99
N SER A 175 -10.00 -15.58 27.26
CA SER A 175 -11.12 -16.15 28.03
C SER A 175 -11.70 -17.40 27.36
N THR A 176 -11.96 -17.33 26.04
CA THR A 176 -12.45 -18.46 25.24
C THR A 176 -11.44 -19.60 25.21
N HIS A 177 -10.16 -19.31 24.98
CA HIS A 177 -9.12 -20.34 24.91
C HIS A 177 -9.02 -21.15 26.21
N PHE A 178 -9.17 -20.48 27.35
CA PHE A 178 -9.04 -21.08 28.66
C PHE A 178 -10.34 -21.57 29.28
N SER A 179 -11.48 -21.36 28.62
CA SER A 179 -12.81 -21.62 29.16
C SER A 179 -13.02 -21.00 30.56
N ILE A 180 -12.54 -19.77 30.75
CA ILE A 180 -12.66 -18.99 32.00
C ILE A 180 -13.35 -17.66 31.74
N SER A 181 -13.85 -16.98 32.77
CA SER A 181 -14.47 -15.66 32.59
C SER A 181 -13.45 -14.58 32.17
N PRO A 182 -13.85 -13.56 31.40
CA PRO A 182 -12.99 -12.41 31.07
C PRO A 182 -12.39 -11.73 32.32
N ARG A 183 -13.16 -11.69 33.41
CA ARG A 183 -12.72 -11.14 34.70
C ARG A 183 -11.58 -11.96 35.33
N THR A 184 -11.58 -13.27 35.12
CA THR A 184 -10.51 -14.16 35.57
C THR A 184 -9.20 -13.89 34.81
N VAL A 185 -9.26 -13.55 33.52
CA VAL A 185 -8.08 -13.13 32.74
C VAL A 185 -7.45 -11.86 33.32
N ASP A 186 -8.28 -10.89 33.71
CA ASP A 186 -7.81 -9.65 34.33
C ASP A 186 -7.16 -9.93 35.70
N THR A 187 -7.68 -10.89 36.48
CA THR A 187 -7.03 -11.35 37.72
C THR A 187 -5.65 -11.96 37.47
N TYR A 188 -5.49 -12.77 36.42
CA TYR A 188 -4.18 -13.31 36.05
C TYR A 188 -3.22 -12.21 35.63
N ARG A 189 -3.65 -11.23 34.83
CA ARG A 189 -2.84 -10.07 34.44
C ARG A 189 -2.39 -9.24 35.64
N GLN A 190 -3.27 -9.04 36.63
CA GLN A 190 -2.92 -8.35 37.87
C GLN A 190 -1.83 -9.09 38.64
N ARG A 191 -1.97 -10.41 38.85
CA ARG A 191 -0.96 -11.22 39.54
C ARG A 191 0.38 -11.26 38.81
N ILE A 192 0.35 -11.33 37.48
CA ILE A 192 1.54 -11.21 36.64
C ILE A 192 2.20 -9.84 36.87
N GLY A 193 1.41 -8.77 36.89
CA GLY A 193 1.88 -7.42 37.20
C GLY A 193 2.54 -7.32 38.58
N GLU A 194 1.94 -7.90 39.61
CA GLU A 194 2.48 -7.93 40.97
C GLU A 194 3.82 -8.71 41.04
N LYS A 195 3.91 -9.88 40.40
CA LYS A 195 5.12 -10.73 40.43
C LYS A 195 6.26 -10.20 39.58
N LEU A 196 5.95 -9.61 38.42
CA LEU A 196 6.95 -9.10 37.48
C LEU A 196 7.22 -7.60 37.64
N ASN A 197 6.52 -6.93 38.57
CA ASN A 197 6.56 -5.49 38.78
C ASN A 197 6.19 -4.70 37.49
N LEU A 198 5.03 -5.01 36.91
CA LEU A 198 4.48 -4.42 35.69
C LEU A 198 3.10 -3.82 35.97
N GLU A 199 2.85 -2.58 35.52
CA GLU A 199 1.61 -1.86 35.85
C GLU A 199 0.57 -1.91 34.72
N HIS A 200 1.01 -1.90 33.47
CA HIS A 200 0.13 -1.80 32.31
C HIS A 200 0.32 -2.93 31.31
N ARG A 201 -0.72 -3.17 30.47
CA ARG A 201 -0.65 -4.16 29.38
C ARG A 201 0.53 -3.91 28.44
N ALA A 202 0.86 -2.64 28.18
CA ALA A 202 2.01 -2.28 27.37
C ALA A 202 3.33 -2.74 28.00
N ASP A 203 3.43 -2.74 29.33
CA ASP A 203 4.60 -3.20 30.07
C ASP A 203 4.75 -4.72 29.98
N ILE A 204 3.63 -5.46 30.03
CA ILE A 204 3.61 -6.92 29.76
C ILE A 204 4.14 -7.23 28.36
N ILE A 205 3.66 -6.51 27.35
CA ILE A 205 4.10 -6.70 25.96
C ILE A 205 5.60 -6.38 25.82
N ARG A 206 6.02 -5.23 26.33
CA ARG A 206 7.44 -4.80 26.30
C ARG A 206 8.33 -5.78 27.04
N TYR A 207 7.92 -6.22 28.23
CA TYR A 207 8.66 -7.19 29.03
C TYR A 207 8.83 -8.51 28.28
N ALA A 208 7.75 -9.04 27.68
CA ALA A 208 7.79 -10.27 26.92
C ALA A 208 8.71 -10.18 25.69
N ILE A 209 8.69 -9.06 24.96
CA ILE A 209 9.59 -8.82 23.82
C ILE A 209 11.05 -8.69 24.30
N GLN A 210 11.32 -7.86 25.32
CA GLN A 210 12.68 -7.65 25.85
C GLN A 210 13.31 -8.94 26.37
N ARG A 211 12.49 -9.85 26.88
CA ARG A 211 12.92 -11.13 27.46
C ARG A 211 12.95 -12.27 26.43
N GLY A 212 12.56 -11.98 25.18
CA GLY A 212 12.52 -12.93 24.06
C GLY A 212 11.42 -13.99 24.21
N LEU A 213 10.37 -13.71 25.00
CA LEU A 213 9.26 -14.65 25.23
C LEU A 213 8.29 -14.71 24.05
N VAL A 214 8.22 -13.62 23.28
CA VAL A 214 7.47 -13.53 22.02
C VAL A 214 8.30 -12.77 20.99
N ASP A 215 8.16 -13.14 19.72
CA ASP A 215 8.72 -12.39 18.60
C ASP A 215 7.69 -11.36 18.12
N PRO A 216 8.02 -10.06 17.94
CA PRO A 216 7.08 -9.03 17.50
C PRO A 216 6.46 -9.26 16.11
N THR A 217 6.92 -10.25 15.34
CA THR A 217 6.30 -10.63 14.07
C THR A 217 5.04 -11.48 14.31
N PRO A 218 3.84 -11.00 13.92
CA PRO A 218 2.64 -11.82 13.88
C PRO A 218 2.88 -13.06 13.00
N GLU A 219 2.29 -14.18 13.40
CA GLU A 219 2.24 -15.41 12.60
C GLU A 219 1.55 -15.15 11.25
N GLU A 220 2.33 -14.99 10.18
CA GLU A 220 1.90 -15.45 8.87
C GLU A 220 2.46 -16.85 8.69
N LYS A 221 1.59 -17.86 8.85
CA LYS A 221 1.91 -19.21 8.39
C LYS A 221 2.31 -19.10 6.92
N ALA A 222 3.58 -19.33 6.60
CA ALA A 222 4.00 -19.58 5.23
C ALA A 222 3.09 -20.69 4.66
N PRO A 223 2.44 -20.48 3.50
CA PRO A 223 1.58 -21.51 2.95
C PRO A 223 2.40 -22.76 2.66
N GLU A 224 1.96 -23.90 3.20
CA GLU A 224 2.43 -25.20 2.76
C GLU A 224 2.23 -25.29 1.26
N HIS A 225 3.32 -25.30 0.50
CA HIS A 225 3.34 -25.23 -0.96
C HIS A 225 2.73 -26.46 -1.67
N ASN A 226 2.03 -27.35 -0.96
CA ASN A 226 1.44 -28.57 -1.51
C ASN A 226 0.19 -29.09 -0.77
N ALA A 227 -0.47 -28.28 0.09
CA ALA A 227 -1.75 -28.69 0.68
C ALA A 227 -2.89 -28.48 -0.33
N HIS A 228 -3.75 -29.49 -0.51
CA HIS A 228 -5.00 -29.32 -1.25
C HIS A 228 -5.81 -28.19 -0.61
N ILE A 229 -5.95 -27.07 -1.33
CA ILE A 229 -6.77 -25.94 -0.89
C ILE A 229 -8.24 -26.36 -1.00
N ALA A 230 -8.94 -26.35 0.12
CA ALA A 230 -10.39 -26.39 0.13
C ALA A 230 -10.92 -25.03 -0.34
N TRP A 231 -11.62 -25.01 -1.47
CA TRP A 231 -12.25 -23.82 -2.03
C TRP A 231 -13.64 -23.65 -1.43
N ASP A 232 -13.92 -22.47 -0.91
CA ASP A 232 -15.23 -22.13 -0.35
C ASP A 232 -16.18 -21.66 -1.46
N GLU A 233 -15.65 -20.93 -2.44
CA GLU A 233 -16.37 -20.44 -3.61
C GLU A 233 -15.54 -20.54 -4.88
N GLU A 234 -16.21 -20.54 -6.04
CA GLU A 234 -15.58 -20.60 -7.36
C GLU A 234 -16.23 -19.64 -8.34
N PHE A 235 -15.40 -18.86 -9.03
CA PHE A 235 -15.77 -17.91 -10.08
C PHE A 235 -14.84 -18.05 -11.29
N ASP A 236 -15.26 -17.57 -12.45
CA ASP A 236 -14.41 -17.51 -13.64
C ASP A 236 -13.37 -16.40 -13.51
N MET A 237 -13.81 -15.25 -12.97
CA MET A 237 -12.97 -14.09 -12.71
C MET A 237 -13.28 -13.54 -11.31
N VAL A 238 -12.22 -13.20 -10.58
CA VAL A 238 -12.33 -12.41 -9.35
C VAL A 238 -11.66 -11.06 -9.58
N VAL A 239 -12.37 -9.97 -9.32
CA VAL A 239 -11.87 -8.60 -9.39
C VAL A 239 -11.71 -8.06 -7.98
N VAL A 240 -10.55 -7.48 -7.67
CA VAL A 240 -10.28 -6.84 -6.38
C VAL A 240 -10.37 -5.32 -6.56
N GLY A 241 -11.40 -4.70 -5.95
CA GLY A 241 -11.69 -3.28 -6.01
C GLY A 241 -12.88 -2.92 -6.91
N SER A 242 -13.77 -2.05 -6.42
CA SER A 242 -15.03 -1.67 -7.09
C SER A 242 -15.03 -0.27 -7.75
N GLY A 243 -13.87 0.34 -7.93
CA GLY A 243 -13.74 1.54 -8.76
C GLY A 243 -13.71 1.17 -10.24
N ILE A 244 -12.57 1.41 -10.88
CA ILE A 244 -12.30 0.98 -12.26
C ILE A 244 -12.49 -0.53 -12.48
N GLY A 245 -12.33 -1.37 -11.43
CA GLY A 245 -12.58 -2.81 -11.50
C GLY A 245 -14.00 -3.17 -11.95
N MET A 246 -14.99 -2.29 -11.76
CA MET A 246 -16.35 -2.53 -12.26
C MET A 246 -16.42 -2.58 -13.79
N VAL A 247 -15.46 -1.97 -14.52
CA VAL A 247 -15.39 -2.10 -15.98
C VAL A 247 -14.95 -3.50 -16.40
N ALA A 248 -13.97 -4.08 -15.68
CA ALA A 248 -13.59 -5.48 -15.89
C ALA A 248 -14.77 -6.40 -15.59
N ALA A 249 -15.49 -6.16 -14.48
CA ALA A 249 -16.64 -6.96 -14.09
C ALA A 249 -17.81 -6.86 -15.09
N LEU A 250 -18.13 -5.67 -15.57
CA LEU A 250 -19.14 -5.45 -16.60
C LEU A 250 -18.77 -6.21 -17.88
N LYS A 251 -17.55 -6.00 -18.39
CA LYS A 251 -17.13 -6.64 -19.64
C LYS A 251 -17.07 -8.16 -19.50
N ALA A 252 -16.64 -8.65 -18.35
CA ALA A 252 -16.59 -10.07 -18.04
C ALA A 252 -18.00 -10.71 -18.01
N ALA A 253 -18.95 -10.05 -17.36
CA ALA A 253 -20.35 -10.50 -17.32
C ALA A 253 -21.01 -10.45 -18.71
N ASP A 254 -20.69 -9.44 -19.54
CA ASP A 254 -21.12 -9.38 -20.95
C ASP A 254 -20.61 -10.55 -21.80
N LEU A 255 -19.45 -11.09 -21.44
CA LEU A 255 -18.87 -12.29 -22.08
C LEU A 255 -19.41 -13.60 -21.49
N GLY A 256 -20.35 -13.53 -20.55
CA GLY A 256 -20.99 -14.69 -19.92
C GLY A 256 -20.19 -15.34 -18.78
N MET A 257 -19.14 -14.70 -18.29
CA MET A 257 -18.34 -15.22 -17.18
C MET A 257 -19.08 -15.06 -15.83
N ARG A 258 -18.91 -16.01 -14.92
CA ARG A 258 -19.30 -15.87 -13.51
C ARG A 258 -18.26 -15.01 -12.78
N VAL A 259 -18.63 -13.79 -12.42
CA VAL A 259 -17.69 -12.79 -11.87
C VAL A 259 -18.02 -12.42 -10.43
N LEU A 260 -16.97 -12.31 -9.62
CA LEU A 260 -17.05 -11.71 -8.28
C LEU A 260 -16.18 -10.46 -8.20
N VAL A 261 -16.71 -9.38 -7.64
CA VAL A 261 -15.96 -8.20 -7.22
C VAL A 261 -15.87 -8.17 -5.70
N LEU A 262 -14.66 -8.05 -5.19
CA LEU A 262 -14.36 -7.88 -3.77
C LEU A 262 -14.09 -6.40 -3.49
N GLU A 263 -14.90 -5.79 -2.64
CA GLU A 263 -14.72 -4.41 -2.16
C GLU A 263 -14.49 -4.43 -0.65
N LYS A 264 -13.39 -3.82 -0.21
CA LYS A 264 -13.04 -3.82 1.20
C LYS A 264 -13.85 -2.83 2.03
N GLN A 265 -14.38 -1.79 1.40
CA GLN A 265 -15.22 -0.80 2.07
C GLN A 265 -16.69 -1.23 2.08
N SER A 266 -17.50 -0.50 2.85
CA SER A 266 -18.94 -0.70 2.94
C SER A 266 -19.70 -0.08 1.75
N THR A 267 -19.00 0.56 0.83
CA THR A 267 -19.56 1.22 -0.35
C THR A 267 -18.70 0.95 -1.57
N VAL A 268 -19.34 0.86 -2.74
CA VAL A 268 -18.62 0.82 -4.02
C VAL A 268 -18.11 2.20 -4.41
N GLY A 269 -17.04 2.27 -5.20
CA GLY A 269 -16.55 3.58 -5.64
C GLY A 269 -15.06 3.68 -5.85
N GLY A 270 -14.35 3.50 -4.73
CA GLY A 270 -13.01 4.04 -4.56
C GLY A 270 -12.93 5.51 -4.99
N THR A 271 -11.77 5.89 -5.51
CA THR A 271 -11.49 7.28 -5.94
C THR A 271 -12.30 7.68 -7.19
N THR A 272 -12.69 6.71 -8.01
CA THR A 272 -13.47 6.93 -9.23
C THR A 272 -14.80 7.64 -8.95
N ALA A 273 -15.47 7.33 -7.84
CA ALA A 273 -16.72 7.96 -7.46
C ALA A 273 -16.60 9.47 -7.15
N PHE A 274 -15.43 9.93 -6.69
CA PHE A 274 -15.16 11.35 -6.40
C PHE A 274 -14.78 12.17 -7.63
N SER A 275 -14.54 11.50 -8.76
CA SER A 275 -14.06 12.16 -9.97
C SER A 275 -15.15 12.95 -10.71
N GLY A 276 -14.71 13.81 -11.63
CA GLY A 276 -15.61 14.48 -12.58
C GLY A 276 -16.24 13.54 -13.62
N GLY A 277 -15.76 12.29 -13.76
CA GLY A 277 -16.27 11.31 -14.72
C GLY A 277 -15.77 11.47 -16.16
N GLY A 278 -15.11 12.60 -16.49
CA GLY A 278 -14.54 12.85 -17.82
C GLY A 278 -13.37 11.92 -18.15
N LEU A 279 -13.24 11.59 -19.44
CA LEU A 279 -12.21 10.73 -20.00
C LEU A 279 -11.37 11.49 -21.05
N TRP A 280 -10.10 11.13 -21.14
CA TRP A 280 -9.17 11.52 -22.19
C TRP A 280 -9.07 10.38 -23.20
N VAL A 281 -9.71 10.55 -24.36
CA VAL A 281 -9.84 9.48 -25.37
C VAL A 281 -9.38 10.01 -26.72
N PRO A 282 -8.20 9.62 -27.22
CA PRO A 282 -7.74 10.04 -28.53
C PRO A 282 -8.64 9.47 -29.64
N ASN A 283 -8.74 10.19 -30.77
CA ASN A 283 -9.47 9.79 -31.97
C ASN A 283 -10.93 9.35 -31.70
N ASN A 284 -11.58 9.98 -30.72
CA ASN A 284 -12.96 9.65 -30.34
C ASN A 284 -13.98 10.20 -31.35
N TYR A 285 -15.19 9.62 -31.36
CA TYR A 285 -16.22 10.00 -32.33
C TYR A 285 -16.76 11.42 -32.11
N CYS A 286 -16.79 11.93 -30.86
CA CYS A 286 -17.23 13.30 -30.57
C CYS A 286 -16.32 14.34 -31.23
N MET A 287 -15.00 14.07 -31.29
CA MET A 287 -14.05 14.92 -32.01
C MET A 287 -14.35 14.95 -33.51
N LYS A 288 -14.66 13.78 -34.11
CA LYS A 288 -15.02 13.68 -35.53
C LYS A 288 -16.29 14.45 -35.85
N GLU A 289 -17.31 14.35 -34.99
CA GLU A 289 -18.56 15.11 -35.12
C GLU A 289 -18.34 16.61 -34.97
N ALA A 290 -17.39 17.03 -34.14
CA ALA A 290 -16.96 18.42 -33.99
C ALA A 290 -16.01 18.90 -35.11
N GLY A 291 -15.65 18.04 -36.07
CA GLY A 291 -14.72 18.36 -37.16
C GLY A 291 -13.25 18.48 -36.75
N ILE A 292 -12.90 18.04 -35.55
CA ILE A 292 -11.52 18.08 -35.00
C ILE A 292 -10.77 16.87 -35.54
N GLN A 293 -9.62 17.12 -36.18
CA GLN A 293 -8.75 16.07 -36.71
C GLN A 293 -7.84 15.54 -35.59
N ASP A 294 -7.79 14.22 -35.45
CA ASP A 294 -6.88 13.51 -34.54
C ASP A 294 -6.58 12.12 -35.12
N SER A 295 -5.48 11.51 -34.69
CA SER A 295 -5.07 10.20 -35.17
C SER A 295 -4.37 9.39 -34.08
N THR A 296 -4.32 8.07 -34.28
CA THR A 296 -3.53 7.17 -33.42
C THR A 296 -2.04 7.54 -33.43
N GLU A 297 -1.50 7.91 -34.59
CA GLU A 297 -0.09 8.31 -34.75
C GLU A 297 0.21 9.58 -33.93
N ASP A 298 -0.68 10.57 -34.00
CA ASP A 298 -0.53 11.83 -33.27
C ASP A 298 -0.62 11.61 -31.76
N ALA A 299 -1.59 10.81 -31.30
CA ALA A 299 -1.72 10.47 -29.90
C ALA A 299 -0.48 9.73 -29.35
N LEU A 300 0.08 8.79 -30.11
CA LEU A 300 1.29 8.05 -29.73
C LEU A 300 2.53 8.96 -29.74
N THR A 301 2.66 9.83 -30.74
CA THR A 301 3.73 10.83 -30.82
C THR A 301 3.69 11.76 -29.60
N TYR A 302 2.50 12.25 -29.27
CA TYR A 302 2.26 13.09 -28.10
C TYR A 302 2.68 12.40 -26.81
N LEU A 303 2.16 11.19 -26.56
CA LEU A 303 2.47 10.39 -25.38
C LEU A 303 3.98 10.09 -25.25
N ASN A 304 4.67 9.84 -26.37
CA ASN A 304 6.12 9.63 -26.39
C ASN A 304 6.89 10.90 -25.99
N ILE A 305 6.48 12.08 -26.47
CA ILE A 305 7.16 13.34 -26.17
C ILE A 305 6.97 13.74 -24.71
N ILE A 306 5.74 13.72 -24.19
CA ILE A 306 5.45 14.18 -22.82
C ILE A 306 6.08 13.28 -21.75
N THR A 307 6.44 12.05 -22.11
CA THR A 307 7.17 11.10 -21.25
C THR A 307 8.68 11.14 -21.46
N SER A 308 9.19 12.07 -22.29
CA SER A 308 10.61 12.14 -22.68
C SER A 308 11.14 10.82 -23.25
N GLY A 309 10.32 10.09 -24.00
CA GLY A 309 10.63 8.76 -24.54
C GLY A 309 10.56 7.62 -23.53
N GLY A 310 10.09 7.88 -22.30
CA GLY A 310 9.99 6.88 -21.22
C GLY A 310 8.76 5.98 -21.28
N ILE A 311 7.92 6.11 -22.30
CA ILE A 311 6.70 5.31 -22.45
C ILE A 311 7.01 3.89 -22.95
N ASN A 312 6.22 2.91 -22.51
CA ASN A 312 6.18 1.60 -23.15
C ASN A 312 5.26 1.68 -24.39
N HIS A 313 5.84 1.56 -25.59
CA HIS A 313 5.09 1.69 -26.84
C HIS A 313 3.98 0.65 -27.01
N GLU A 314 4.15 -0.58 -26.54
CA GLU A 314 3.10 -1.61 -26.63
C GLU A 314 1.91 -1.27 -25.73
N LEU A 315 2.17 -0.77 -24.51
CA LEU A 315 1.10 -0.31 -23.61
C LEU A 315 0.39 0.93 -24.15
N ALA A 316 1.15 1.89 -24.69
CA ALA A 316 0.59 3.09 -25.30
C ALA A 316 -0.31 2.73 -26.49
N TYR A 317 0.18 1.85 -27.36
CA TYR A 317 -0.60 1.35 -28.50
C TYR A 317 -1.86 0.62 -28.06
N ALA A 318 -1.75 -0.29 -27.08
CA ALA A 318 -2.90 -1.01 -26.54
C ALA A 318 -3.95 -0.04 -25.97
N PHE A 319 -3.52 0.99 -25.23
CA PHE A 319 -4.43 2.03 -24.74
C PHE A 319 -5.15 2.76 -25.88
N VAL A 320 -4.41 3.36 -26.81
CA VAL A 320 -4.99 4.15 -27.92
C VAL A 320 -5.89 3.29 -28.81
N ASN A 321 -5.53 2.02 -28.99
CA ASN A 321 -6.29 1.08 -29.82
C ASN A 321 -7.57 0.55 -29.16
N HIS A 322 -7.68 0.56 -27.83
CA HIS A 322 -8.83 -0.05 -27.14
C HIS A 322 -9.69 0.94 -26.34
N CYS A 323 -9.23 2.18 -26.13
CA CYS A 323 -9.99 3.16 -25.34
C CYS A 323 -11.37 3.48 -25.95
N HIS A 324 -11.51 3.43 -27.28
CA HIS A 324 -12.81 3.64 -27.95
C HIS A 324 -13.78 2.47 -27.75
N GLU A 325 -13.29 1.23 -27.62
CA GLU A 325 -14.16 0.07 -27.35
C GLU A 325 -14.79 0.14 -25.95
N VAL A 326 -14.14 0.82 -25.00
CA VAL A 326 -14.73 1.13 -23.68
C VAL A 326 -15.88 2.12 -23.82
N ILE A 327 -15.73 3.12 -24.69
CA ILE A 327 -16.79 4.09 -25.00
C ILE A 327 -18.00 3.38 -25.60
N ASP A 328 -17.77 2.46 -26.54
CA ASP A 328 -18.84 1.66 -27.14
C ASP A 328 -19.54 0.78 -26.10
N LEU A 329 -18.78 0.12 -25.20
CA LEU A 329 -19.34 -0.63 -24.08
C LEU A 329 -20.25 0.25 -23.20
N PHE A 330 -19.86 1.50 -22.94
CA PHE A 330 -20.67 2.40 -22.11
C PHE A 330 -21.94 2.89 -22.83
N ARG A 331 -21.89 3.02 -24.16
CA ARG A 331 -23.07 3.34 -24.98
C ARG A 331 -24.11 2.21 -24.95
N GLU A 332 -23.69 0.96 -24.90
CA GLU A 332 -24.59 -0.20 -24.75
C GLU A 332 -25.38 -0.19 -23.44
N ILE A 333 -24.88 0.47 -22.40
CA ILE A 333 -25.55 0.61 -21.10
C ILE A 333 -26.25 1.98 -20.92
N GLY A 334 -26.39 2.74 -22.01
CA GLY A 334 -27.14 3.99 -22.05
C GLY A 334 -26.35 5.23 -21.59
N ILE A 335 -25.02 5.18 -21.65
CA ILE A 335 -24.15 6.35 -21.43
C ILE A 335 -23.66 6.86 -22.77
N ASP A 336 -24.04 8.07 -23.11
CA ASP A 336 -23.54 8.76 -24.29
C ASP A 336 -22.43 9.74 -23.92
N TRP A 337 -21.81 10.41 -24.89
CA TRP A 337 -20.66 11.30 -24.61
C TRP A 337 -20.80 12.65 -25.29
N THR A 338 -20.31 13.68 -24.62
CA THR A 338 -20.17 15.00 -25.20
C THR A 338 -18.72 15.44 -25.14
N PHE A 339 -18.28 16.13 -26.19
CA PHE A 339 -16.96 16.75 -26.21
C PHE A 339 -16.85 17.79 -25.09
N MET A 340 -15.68 17.89 -24.47
CA MET A 340 -15.37 18.93 -23.49
C MET A 340 -14.60 20.06 -24.17
N PRO A 341 -15.29 21.02 -24.82
CA PRO A 341 -14.60 22.14 -25.43
C PRO A 341 -13.87 22.92 -24.33
N ASN A 342 -12.67 23.37 -24.64
CA ASN A 342 -11.81 24.10 -23.70
C ASN A 342 -11.32 23.24 -22.52
N PHE A 343 -11.12 21.95 -22.75
CA PHE A 343 -10.38 21.08 -21.84
C PHE A 343 -9.21 20.46 -22.60
N GLN A 344 -8.19 21.30 -22.83
CA GLN A 344 -7.07 20.99 -23.73
C GLN A 344 -6.26 19.80 -23.22
N ASP A 345 -5.47 19.23 -24.14
CA ASP A 345 -4.29 18.49 -23.72
C ASP A 345 -3.40 19.39 -22.85
N TYR A 346 -2.63 18.78 -21.95
CA TYR A 346 -1.80 19.56 -21.02
C TYR A 346 -0.56 20.17 -21.68
N TYR A 347 -0.13 19.64 -22.83
CA TYR A 347 1.02 20.13 -23.59
C TYR A 347 0.69 20.28 -25.08
N PRO A 348 -0.32 21.10 -25.42
CA PRO A 348 -0.88 21.17 -26.76
C PRO A 348 0.12 21.66 -27.82
N GLU A 349 1.18 22.35 -27.42
CA GLU A 349 2.25 22.82 -28.29
C GLU A 349 3.21 21.71 -28.77
N PHE A 350 3.22 20.54 -28.13
CA PHE A 350 4.07 19.43 -28.55
C PHE A 350 3.49 18.71 -29.75
N ALA A 351 4.35 18.08 -30.56
CA ALA A 351 3.89 17.35 -31.73
C ALA A 351 2.88 16.26 -31.33
N GLY A 352 1.76 16.21 -32.05
CA GLY A 352 0.62 15.35 -31.74
C GLY A 352 -0.29 15.87 -30.60
N GLY A 353 0.04 16.97 -29.93
CA GLY A 353 -0.85 17.65 -28.98
C GLY A 353 -2.02 18.33 -29.70
N VAL A 354 -3.18 18.38 -29.04
CA VAL A 354 -4.40 19.02 -29.58
C VAL A 354 -4.85 20.11 -28.63
N ASP A 355 -4.93 21.34 -29.13
CA ASP A 355 -5.33 22.54 -28.38
C ASP A 355 -6.81 22.53 -27.97
N TYR A 356 -7.71 21.91 -28.74
CA TYR A 356 -9.08 21.68 -28.28
C TYR A 356 -9.20 20.54 -27.26
N GLY A 357 -8.17 19.71 -27.15
CA GLY A 357 -8.08 18.54 -26.27
C GLY A 357 -8.80 17.30 -26.78
N ARG A 358 -8.64 16.20 -26.02
CA ARG A 358 -9.26 14.88 -26.25
C ARG A 358 -10.26 14.49 -25.17
N GLY A 359 -10.69 15.47 -24.38
CA GLY A 359 -11.60 15.29 -23.25
C GLY A 359 -13.05 15.06 -23.69
N ILE A 360 -13.69 14.04 -23.14
CA ILE A 360 -15.13 13.78 -23.28
C ILE A 360 -15.78 13.58 -21.91
N SER A 361 -16.99 14.08 -21.75
CA SER A 361 -17.80 13.92 -20.54
C SER A 361 -18.92 12.91 -20.77
N PRO A 362 -19.18 11.99 -19.83
CA PRO A 362 -20.29 11.06 -19.94
C PRO A 362 -21.61 11.81 -19.77
N THR A 363 -22.62 11.42 -20.51
CA THR A 363 -23.96 11.99 -20.47
C THR A 363 -25.02 10.90 -20.45
N ARG A 364 -26.19 11.23 -19.90
CA ARG A 364 -27.39 10.39 -20.00
C ARG A 364 -28.58 11.30 -20.21
N ASN A 365 -29.33 11.07 -21.28
CA ASN A 365 -30.45 11.92 -21.70
C ASN A 365 -30.05 13.41 -21.80
N GLY A 366 -28.86 13.68 -22.36
CA GLY A 366 -28.33 15.04 -22.53
C GLY A 366 -27.80 15.72 -21.26
N THR A 367 -27.81 15.02 -20.11
CA THR A 367 -27.27 15.56 -18.84
C THR A 367 -25.89 14.97 -18.55
N VAL A 368 -24.90 15.82 -18.26
CA VAL A 368 -23.54 15.40 -17.87
C VAL A 368 -23.55 14.64 -16.56
N LEU A 369 -22.84 13.52 -16.51
CA LEU A 369 -22.68 12.67 -15.33
C LEU A 369 -21.33 12.92 -14.66
N HIS A 370 -21.33 12.99 -13.34
CA HIS A 370 -20.10 12.92 -12.54
C HIS A 370 -19.67 11.47 -12.31
N GLY A 371 -18.45 11.25 -11.82
CA GLY A 371 -17.83 9.93 -11.63
C GLY A 371 -18.70 8.96 -10.82
N ARG A 372 -19.36 9.44 -9.76
CA ARG A 372 -20.33 8.65 -8.98
C ARG A 372 -21.47 8.07 -9.83
N PHE A 373 -22.03 8.86 -10.74
CA PHE A 373 -23.18 8.44 -11.56
C PHE A 373 -22.76 7.60 -12.78
N LEU A 374 -21.58 7.89 -13.34
CA LEU A 374 -20.93 7.00 -14.30
C LEU A 374 -20.75 5.61 -13.69
N LEU A 375 -20.14 5.54 -12.50
CA LEU A 375 -19.88 4.28 -11.83
C LEU A 375 -21.15 3.57 -11.39
N SER A 376 -22.16 4.28 -10.87
CA SER A 376 -23.43 3.63 -10.48
C SER A 376 -24.11 2.98 -11.69
N THR A 377 -24.04 3.61 -12.86
CA THR A 377 -24.60 3.05 -14.10
C THR A 377 -23.83 1.80 -14.54
N ILE A 378 -22.49 1.80 -14.47
CA ILE A 378 -21.66 0.62 -14.75
C ILE A 378 -21.97 -0.51 -13.74
N TYR A 379 -22.13 -0.16 -12.46
CA TYR A 379 -22.44 -1.11 -11.40
C TYR A 379 -23.79 -1.80 -11.60
N GLU A 380 -24.85 -1.01 -11.84
CA GLU A 380 -26.18 -1.54 -12.14
C GLU A 380 -26.17 -2.45 -13.37
N ALA A 381 -25.45 -2.04 -14.42
CA ALA A 381 -25.31 -2.80 -15.65
C ALA A 381 -24.57 -4.14 -15.44
N ALA A 382 -23.53 -4.16 -14.61
CA ALA A 382 -22.78 -5.38 -14.30
C ALA A 382 -23.63 -6.35 -13.47
N LEU A 383 -24.36 -5.86 -12.46
CA LEU A 383 -25.27 -6.69 -11.67
C LEU A 383 -26.41 -7.28 -12.51
N ALA A 384 -26.99 -6.47 -13.41
CA ALA A 384 -28.05 -6.93 -14.31
C ALA A 384 -27.59 -8.07 -15.23
N ARG A 385 -26.27 -8.21 -15.45
CA ARG A 385 -25.64 -9.27 -16.25
C ARG A 385 -25.10 -10.43 -15.40
N GLY A 386 -25.37 -10.43 -14.09
CA GLY A 386 -25.04 -11.52 -13.18
C GLY A 386 -23.69 -11.40 -12.48
N ALA A 387 -22.99 -10.27 -12.59
CA ALA A 387 -21.83 -10.01 -11.72
C ALA A 387 -22.26 -9.95 -10.26
N GLN A 388 -21.42 -10.43 -9.35
CA GLN A 388 -21.62 -10.33 -7.90
C GLN A 388 -20.64 -9.33 -7.30
N VAL A 389 -21.08 -8.60 -6.27
CA VAL A 389 -20.23 -7.66 -5.54
C VAL A 389 -20.36 -7.94 -4.05
N TRP A 390 -19.24 -8.20 -3.38
CA TRP A 390 -19.18 -8.38 -1.93
C TRP A 390 -18.49 -7.19 -1.30
N LEU A 391 -19.22 -6.50 -0.43
CA LEU A 391 -18.74 -5.36 0.35
C LEU A 391 -18.12 -5.84 1.66
N ASN A 392 -17.33 -4.99 2.32
CA ASN A 392 -16.61 -5.32 3.54
C ASN A 392 -15.79 -6.62 3.42
N SER A 393 -15.31 -6.91 2.22
CA SER A 393 -14.69 -8.19 1.86
C SER A 393 -13.25 -7.99 1.36
N PRO A 394 -12.32 -7.51 2.22
CA PRO A 394 -10.94 -7.26 1.81
C PRO A 394 -10.26 -8.54 1.32
N ALA A 395 -9.72 -8.50 0.10
CA ALA A 395 -8.74 -9.46 -0.37
C ALA A 395 -7.44 -9.31 0.44
N LYS A 396 -6.89 -10.43 0.91
CA LYS A 396 -5.71 -10.46 1.80
C LYS A 396 -4.47 -11.04 1.14
N ARG A 397 -4.63 -12.11 0.35
CA ARG A 397 -3.51 -12.74 -0.38
C ARG A 397 -3.97 -13.40 -1.67
N LEU A 398 -3.08 -13.48 -2.65
CA LEU A 398 -3.25 -14.32 -3.82
C LEU A 398 -2.94 -15.79 -3.47
N ILE A 399 -3.70 -16.70 -4.04
CA ILE A 399 -3.41 -18.12 -4.01
C ILE A 399 -2.69 -18.48 -5.30
N GLU A 400 -1.46 -18.96 -5.18
CA GLU A 400 -0.58 -19.27 -6.29
C GLU A 400 -0.13 -20.74 -6.20
N HIS A 401 -0.12 -21.41 -7.36
CA HIS A 401 0.39 -22.77 -7.53
C HIS A 401 1.23 -22.87 -8.81
N ASN A 402 2.50 -23.27 -8.67
CA ASN A 402 3.44 -23.51 -9.79
C ASN A 402 3.59 -22.32 -10.75
N GLY A 403 3.66 -21.10 -10.21
CA GLY A 403 3.75 -19.83 -10.94
C GLY A 403 2.44 -19.32 -11.52
N ILE A 404 1.30 -19.89 -11.13
CA ILE A 404 -0.04 -19.51 -11.63
C ILE A 404 -0.92 -19.11 -10.45
N VAL A 405 -1.46 -17.90 -10.51
CA VAL A 405 -2.49 -17.43 -9.57
C VAL A 405 -3.82 -18.09 -9.92
N THR A 406 -4.37 -18.85 -8.99
CA THR A 406 -5.61 -19.62 -9.16
C THR A 406 -6.76 -19.11 -8.30
N GLY A 407 -6.54 -18.08 -7.48
CA GLY A 407 -7.56 -17.55 -6.60
C GLY A 407 -7.03 -16.50 -5.64
N VAL A 408 -7.87 -16.16 -4.66
CA VAL A 408 -7.59 -15.17 -3.63
C VAL A 408 -8.16 -15.64 -2.30
N VAL A 409 -7.50 -15.28 -1.20
CA VAL A 409 -8.13 -15.32 0.12
C VAL A 409 -8.69 -13.96 0.44
N ALA A 410 -10.00 -13.90 0.62
CA ALA A 410 -10.71 -12.74 1.14
C ALA A 410 -11.07 -12.97 2.61
N GLU A 411 -11.43 -11.90 3.31
CA GLU A 411 -12.08 -11.98 4.61
C GLU A 411 -13.55 -11.57 4.42
N VAL A 412 -14.48 -12.51 4.60
CA VAL A 412 -15.93 -12.28 4.47
C VAL A 412 -16.56 -12.45 5.84
N ASP A 413 -17.23 -11.41 6.34
CA ASP A 413 -17.79 -11.39 7.70
C ASP A 413 -16.76 -11.75 8.80
N GLY A 414 -15.49 -11.36 8.60
CA GLY A 414 -14.38 -11.67 9.52
C GLY A 414 -13.82 -13.09 9.37
N ILE A 415 -14.31 -13.90 8.42
CA ILE A 415 -13.89 -15.27 8.19
C ILE A 415 -12.99 -15.31 6.94
N PRO A 416 -11.79 -15.90 7.02
CA PRO A 416 -10.98 -16.17 5.83
C PRO A 416 -11.71 -17.11 4.87
N THR A 417 -11.88 -16.70 3.62
CA THR A 417 -12.61 -17.43 2.56
C THR A 417 -11.69 -17.60 1.35
N ASN A 418 -11.43 -18.84 0.95
CA ASN A 418 -10.65 -19.19 -0.23
C ASN A 418 -11.56 -19.18 -1.46
N ILE A 419 -11.33 -18.23 -2.37
CA ILE A 419 -12.15 -18.04 -3.57
C ILE A 419 -11.31 -18.41 -4.78
N LYS A 420 -11.77 -19.45 -5.51
CA LYS A 420 -11.13 -19.89 -6.74
C LYS A 420 -11.49 -18.98 -7.90
N ALA A 421 -10.51 -18.64 -8.72
CA ALA A 421 -10.69 -17.88 -9.95
C ALA A 421 -10.19 -18.73 -11.13
N ARG A 422 -11.09 -19.36 -11.88
CA ARG A 422 -10.73 -20.32 -12.95
C ARG A 422 -9.84 -19.69 -14.02
N GLY A 423 -10.18 -18.47 -14.46
CA GLY A 423 -9.44 -17.74 -15.49
C GLY A 423 -8.38 -16.78 -14.91
N GLY A 424 -8.61 -16.26 -13.70
CA GLY A 424 -7.63 -15.44 -12.99
C GLY A 424 -8.22 -14.30 -12.16
N VAL A 425 -7.32 -13.55 -11.53
CA VAL A 425 -7.61 -12.43 -10.64
C VAL A 425 -7.21 -11.11 -11.31
N VAL A 426 -8.10 -10.12 -11.28
CA VAL A 426 -7.83 -8.74 -11.74
C VAL A 426 -7.69 -7.82 -10.53
N LEU A 427 -6.48 -7.29 -10.32
CA LEU A 427 -6.19 -6.33 -9.26
C LEU A 427 -6.48 -4.89 -9.74
N ALA A 428 -7.54 -4.28 -9.23
CA ALA A 428 -7.98 -2.92 -9.53
C ALA A 428 -8.33 -2.14 -8.24
N SER A 429 -7.53 -2.36 -7.20
CA SER A 429 -7.76 -1.93 -5.82
C SER A 429 -7.31 -0.50 -5.51
N GLY A 430 -6.86 0.24 -6.51
CA GLY A 430 -6.30 1.59 -6.33
C GLY A 430 -4.82 1.60 -5.95
N GLY A 431 -4.38 2.77 -5.48
CA GLY A 431 -2.99 3.08 -5.15
C GLY A 431 -2.60 2.77 -3.70
N PHE A 432 -1.47 3.34 -3.27
CA PHE A 432 -0.92 3.22 -1.91
C PHE A 432 -0.84 4.55 -1.15
N ASP A 433 -1.64 5.54 -1.55
CA ASP A 433 -1.70 6.89 -0.99
C ASP A 433 -1.74 6.96 0.53
N HIS A 434 -2.51 6.06 1.17
CA HIS A 434 -2.73 6.03 2.62
C HIS A 434 -1.87 4.99 3.33
N ASN A 435 -0.87 4.42 2.65
CA ASN A 435 0.12 3.54 3.25
C ASN A 435 1.44 4.31 3.47
N LYS A 436 1.61 4.79 4.70
CA LYS A 436 2.78 5.57 5.10
C LYS A 436 4.11 4.88 4.77
N ALA A 437 4.21 3.58 5.02
CA ALA A 437 5.45 2.83 4.79
C ALA A 437 5.78 2.76 3.28
N MET A 438 4.78 2.53 2.43
CA MET A 438 4.98 2.54 0.97
C MET A 438 5.28 3.96 0.46
N VAL A 439 4.58 4.98 0.96
CA VAL A 439 4.87 6.38 0.62
C VAL A 439 6.32 6.74 0.94
N GLU A 440 6.80 6.43 2.15
CA GLU A 440 8.18 6.69 2.57
C GLU A 440 9.22 5.86 1.80
N SER A 441 8.85 4.65 1.37
CA SER A 441 9.77 3.76 0.64
C SER A 441 9.89 4.10 -0.84
N PHE A 442 8.81 4.60 -1.47
CA PHE A 442 8.72 4.71 -2.92
C PHE A 442 8.63 6.14 -3.45
N LEU A 443 7.88 7.03 -2.79
CA LEU A 443 7.71 8.39 -3.30
C LEU A 443 8.94 9.24 -2.99
N ARG A 444 9.25 10.18 -3.90
CA ARG A 444 10.41 11.07 -3.77
C ARG A 444 10.38 11.88 -2.48
N GLY A 445 9.20 12.26 -2.00
CA GLY A 445 9.02 13.00 -0.77
C GLY A 445 7.64 12.79 -0.16
N PRO A 446 7.37 13.44 0.98
CA PRO A 446 6.12 13.25 1.73
C PRO A 446 4.89 13.58 0.89
N LEU A 447 3.85 12.75 1.04
CA LEU A 447 2.50 13.00 0.53
C LEU A 447 1.65 13.58 1.68
N TYR A 448 1.41 14.88 1.66
CA TYR A 448 0.68 15.56 2.75
C TYR A 448 -0.83 15.35 2.67
N TYR A 449 -1.35 15.37 1.45
CA TYR A 449 -2.79 15.30 1.18
C TYR A 449 -3.04 14.43 -0.04
N SER A 450 -4.05 13.57 0.03
CA SER A 450 -4.52 12.82 -1.12
C SER A 450 -6.04 12.92 -1.23
N SER A 451 -6.53 13.10 -2.45
CA SER A 451 -7.95 12.96 -2.80
C SER A 451 -8.33 11.51 -3.11
N ALA A 452 -7.37 10.58 -3.04
CA ALA A 452 -7.63 9.16 -3.13
C ALA A 452 -8.51 8.67 -1.98
N ALA A 453 -9.37 7.70 -2.27
CA ALA A 453 -10.18 7.04 -1.25
C ALA A 453 -9.29 6.49 -0.12
N GLU A 454 -9.75 6.59 1.13
CA GLU A 454 -9.01 6.16 2.33
C GLU A 454 -8.59 4.68 2.28
N GLY A 455 -9.33 3.87 1.51
CA GLY A 455 -8.99 2.48 1.23
C GLY A 455 -7.77 2.28 0.32
N ASN A 456 -7.16 3.30 -0.26
CA ASN A 456 -5.99 3.11 -1.14
C ASN A 456 -4.71 2.90 -0.30
N THR A 457 -4.51 1.67 0.19
CA THR A 457 -3.39 1.28 1.08
C THR A 457 -2.36 0.36 0.42
N GLY A 458 -2.44 0.17 -0.89
CA GLY A 458 -1.45 -0.62 -1.64
C GLY A 458 -1.66 -2.14 -1.59
N ASP A 459 -2.83 -2.61 -1.15
CA ASP A 459 -3.08 -4.04 -0.90
C ASP A 459 -2.85 -4.90 -2.16
N GLY A 460 -3.31 -4.43 -3.33
CA GLY A 460 -3.08 -5.10 -4.61
C GLY A 460 -1.61 -5.14 -5.01
N GLN A 461 -0.88 -4.05 -4.81
CA GLN A 461 0.56 -3.97 -5.07
C GLN A 461 1.33 -4.95 -4.17
N ILE A 462 1.01 -4.97 -2.87
CA ILE A 462 1.61 -5.90 -1.90
C ILE A 462 1.33 -7.35 -2.29
N MET A 463 0.07 -7.67 -2.63
CA MET A 463 -0.31 -9.01 -3.08
C MET A 463 0.45 -9.43 -4.35
N GLY A 464 0.62 -8.53 -5.32
CA GLY A 464 1.43 -8.78 -6.52
C GLY A 464 2.91 -8.99 -6.20
N MET A 465 3.51 -8.13 -5.37
CA MET A 465 4.90 -8.27 -4.93
C MET A 465 5.15 -9.62 -4.24
N ALA A 466 4.20 -10.08 -3.43
CA ALA A 466 4.31 -11.34 -2.70
C ALA A 466 4.41 -12.58 -3.63
N VAL A 467 3.90 -12.49 -4.86
CA VAL A 467 4.01 -13.54 -5.89
C VAL A 467 5.08 -13.24 -6.95
N GLY A 468 5.97 -12.28 -6.67
CA GLY A 468 7.12 -11.97 -7.52
C GLY A 468 6.84 -10.99 -8.66
N ALA A 469 5.76 -10.20 -8.60
CA ALA A 469 5.47 -9.18 -9.60
C ALA A 469 6.54 -8.06 -9.63
N GLY A 470 6.89 -7.61 -10.84
CA GLY A 470 7.70 -6.43 -11.07
C GLY A 470 6.93 -5.14 -10.75
N LEU A 471 7.66 -4.10 -10.35
CA LEU A 471 7.12 -2.77 -10.04
C LEU A 471 7.59 -1.74 -11.07
N GLY A 472 6.72 -0.78 -11.39
CA GLY A 472 7.02 0.31 -12.33
C GLY A 472 6.53 1.65 -11.78
N HIS A 473 7.32 2.69 -12.01
CA HIS A 473 6.97 4.10 -11.71
C HIS A 473 6.51 4.35 -10.27
N MET A 474 7.00 3.56 -9.30
CA MET A 474 6.59 3.64 -7.89
C MET A 474 6.85 5.02 -7.25
N ASN A 475 7.76 5.81 -7.83
CA ASN A 475 8.07 7.17 -7.42
C ASN A 475 7.08 8.23 -7.96
N GLU A 476 6.08 7.81 -8.74
CA GLU A 476 5.15 8.69 -9.46
C GLU A 476 3.75 8.69 -8.84
N ARG A 477 3.05 9.80 -9.09
CA ARG A 477 1.67 10.05 -8.66
C ARG A 477 1.02 11.07 -9.57
N TRP A 478 -0.31 11.11 -9.53
CA TRP A 478 -1.10 12.16 -10.15
C TRP A 478 -1.07 13.41 -9.27
N GLY A 479 -0.13 14.32 -9.53
CA GLY A 479 0.14 15.49 -8.69
C GLY A 479 -1.05 16.42 -8.56
N TRP A 480 -1.26 17.04 -7.39
CA TRP A 480 -2.39 17.93 -7.15
C TRP A 480 -2.11 18.90 -6.00
N PRO A 481 -1.81 20.19 -6.24
CA PRO A 481 -1.58 21.15 -5.16
C PRO A 481 -2.88 21.49 -4.42
N VAL A 482 -2.79 21.69 -3.10
CA VAL A 482 -3.97 21.97 -2.27
C VAL A 482 -3.76 23.11 -1.29
N TYR A 483 -4.81 23.89 -1.07
CA TYR A 483 -5.02 24.64 0.16
C TYR A 483 -5.46 23.68 1.26
N PHE A 484 -5.06 23.93 2.50
CA PHE A 484 -5.52 23.15 3.65
C PHE A 484 -6.22 24.01 4.68
N ASP A 485 -7.48 23.69 4.93
CA ASP A 485 -8.26 24.28 6.00
C ASP A 485 -8.00 23.55 7.31
N ARG A 486 -7.32 24.23 8.23
CA ARG A 486 -6.98 23.67 9.55
C ARG A 486 -8.20 23.51 10.45
N GLU A 487 -9.25 24.30 10.23
CA GLU A 487 -10.46 24.26 11.06
C GLU A 487 -11.31 23.03 10.71
N THR A 488 -11.57 22.82 9.42
CA THR A 488 -12.35 21.68 8.92
C THR A 488 -11.51 20.44 8.63
N LYS A 489 -10.18 20.55 8.70
CA LYS A 489 -9.20 19.52 8.29
C LYS A 489 -9.41 19.03 6.86
N SER A 490 -9.88 19.91 5.98
CA SER A 490 -10.19 19.59 4.58
C SER A 490 -9.13 20.17 3.65
N ALA A 491 -8.85 19.45 2.56
CA ALA A 491 -7.99 19.92 1.49
C ALA A 491 -8.84 20.41 0.32
N TYR A 492 -8.48 21.58 -0.24
CA TYR A 492 -9.16 22.18 -1.38
C TYR A 492 -8.17 22.34 -2.53
N PRO A 493 -8.58 22.12 -3.79
CA PRO A 493 -7.68 22.27 -4.93
C PRO A 493 -7.11 23.68 -5.06
N ALA A 494 -5.84 23.77 -5.43
CA ALA A 494 -5.14 24.99 -5.85
C ALA A 494 -4.59 24.77 -7.27
N LEU A 495 -5.33 25.22 -8.29
CA LEU A 495 -5.12 24.84 -9.70
C LEU A 495 -4.98 26.07 -10.61
N ALA A 496 -4.57 25.86 -11.85
CA ALA A 496 -4.43 26.92 -12.86
C ALA A 496 -5.63 27.89 -12.98
N PRO A 497 -6.91 27.47 -12.91
CA PRO A 497 -8.05 28.39 -12.92
C PRO A 497 -8.07 29.42 -11.78
N GLU A 498 -7.25 29.22 -10.75
CA GLU A 498 -7.09 30.09 -9.60
C GLU A 498 -5.68 30.67 -9.55
N LEU A 499 -4.65 29.81 -9.54
CA LEU A 499 -3.24 30.19 -9.42
C LEU A 499 -2.73 30.94 -10.65
N GLY A 500 -3.22 30.57 -11.83
CA GLY A 500 -2.76 31.11 -13.13
C GLY A 500 -3.44 32.42 -13.53
N LYS A 501 -4.45 32.88 -12.79
CA LYS A 501 -5.18 34.13 -13.08
C LYS A 501 -4.27 35.35 -12.88
N PRO A 502 -4.44 36.41 -13.69
CA PRO A 502 -3.70 37.68 -13.52
C PRO A 502 -3.73 38.19 -12.07
N GLY A 503 -2.63 38.79 -11.61
CA GLY A 503 -2.53 39.32 -10.24
C GLY A 503 -2.29 38.26 -9.16
N ALA A 504 -1.91 37.02 -9.51
CA ALA A 504 -1.49 36.00 -8.55
C ALA A 504 -0.17 35.35 -8.96
N LEU A 505 0.65 34.99 -7.97
CA LEU A 505 1.89 34.22 -8.15
C LEU A 505 2.13 33.25 -6.98
N VAL A 506 3.06 32.30 -7.14
CA VAL A 506 3.43 31.35 -6.07
C VAL A 506 4.91 31.42 -5.76
N VAL A 507 5.24 31.61 -4.47
CA VAL A 507 6.61 31.65 -3.95
C VAL A 507 6.89 30.55 -2.92
N ASN A 508 8.17 30.26 -2.67
CA ASN A 508 8.59 29.46 -1.52
C ASN A 508 8.86 30.32 -0.27
N ARG A 509 9.30 29.68 0.83
CA ARG A 509 9.67 30.39 2.08
C ARG A 509 10.78 31.43 1.91
N THR A 510 11.60 31.30 0.87
CA THR A 510 12.67 32.26 0.57
C THR A 510 12.20 33.47 -0.23
N GLY A 511 10.92 33.53 -0.59
CA GLY A 511 10.31 34.65 -1.32
C GLY A 511 10.42 34.55 -2.84
N HIS A 512 11.03 33.50 -3.39
CA HIS A 512 11.22 33.34 -4.84
C HIS A 512 10.10 32.50 -5.47
N ARG A 513 9.72 32.84 -6.71
CA ARG A 513 8.82 32.03 -7.54
C ARG A 513 9.40 30.64 -7.82
N ILE A 514 8.51 29.65 -8.00
CA ILE A 514 8.93 28.24 -8.12
C ILE A 514 8.40 27.50 -9.36
N MET A 515 7.41 28.06 -10.06
CA MET A 515 6.72 27.36 -11.15
C MET A 515 5.92 28.32 -12.04
N ASN A 516 5.52 27.83 -13.21
CA ASN A 516 4.44 28.43 -14.00
C ASN A 516 3.09 28.14 -13.34
N GLU A 517 2.48 29.15 -12.74
CA GLU A 517 1.22 28.99 -11.98
C GLU A 517 0.00 28.69 -12.87
N ALA A 518 0.09 28.96 -14.17
CA ALA A 518 -0.97 28.65 -15.15
C ALA A 518 -0.84 27.25 -15.77
N GLY A 519 0.25 26.53 -15.46
CA GLY A 519 0.55 25.23 -16.06
C GLY A 519 -0.27 24.05 -15.48
N PRO A 520 -0.12 22.85 -16.08
CA PRO A 520 -0.83 21.65 -15.66
C PRO A 520 -0.51 21.25 -14.21
N TYR A 521 -1.54 20.92 -13.44
CA TYR A 521 -1.43 20.65 -12.00
C TYR A 521 -0.46 19.52 -11.65
N ASP A 522 -0.36 18.50 -12.50
CA ASP A 522 0.54 17.36 -12.31
C ASP A 522 2.00 17.80 -12.38
N LEU A 523 2.33 18.58 -13.42
CA LEU A 523 3.68 19.09 -13.65
C LEU A 523 4.11 20.08 -12.57
N VAL A 524 3.26 21.07 -12.24
CA VAL A 524 3.61 22.09 -11.25
C VAL A 524 3.79 21.49 -9.85
N THR A 525 3.11 20.38 -9.55
CA THR A 525 3.32 19.64 -8.29
C THR A 525 4.75 19.12 -8.14
N ARG A 526 5.46 18.84 -9.24
CA ARG A 526 6.86 18.39 -9.20
C ARG A 526 7.79 19.47 -8.65
N ALA A 527 7.47 20.75 -8.85
CA ALA A 527 8.27 21.88 -8.36
C ALA A 527 8.39 21.89 -6.83
N PHE A 528 7.43 21.32 -6.10
CA PHE A 528 7.48 21.23 -4.64
C PHE A 528 8.65 20.38 -4.14
N TYR A 529 9.11 19.37 -4.89
CA TYR A 529 10.10 18.39 -4.45
C TYR A 529 11.56 18.77 -4.79
N ALA A 530 11.84 20.07 -4.87
CA ALA A 530 13.21 20.58 -4.91
C ALA A 530 13.82 20.47 -3.50
N PHE A 531 14.83 19.61 -3.35
CA PHE A 531 15.55 19.41 -2.08
C PHE A 531 16.81 20.27 -2.06
N ASP A 532 16.93 21.12 -1.06
CA ASP A 532 18.09 22.00 -0.85
C ASP A 532 19.10 21.30 0.06
N SER A 533 20.27 20.99 -0.50
CA SER A 533 21.35 20.32 0.23
C SER A 533 22.04 21.20 1.27
N GLY A 534 21.98 22.52 1.14
CA GLY A 534 22.55 23.47 2.10
C GLY A 534 21.69 23.65 3.34
N ARG A 535 20.36 23.56 3.19
CA ARG A 535 19.39 23.64 4.31
C ARG A 535 18.89 22.28 4.79
N PHE A 536 19.13 21.24 4.01
CA PHE A 536 18.69 19.87 4.26
C PHE A 536 17.17 19.74 4.42
N GLU A 537 16.42 20.43 3.56
CA GLU A 537 14.96 20.42 3.54
C GLU A 537 14.41 20.60 2.12
N TYR A 538 13.11 20.34 1.94
CA TYR A 538 12.41 20.72 0.71
C TYR A 538 12.11 22.22 0.72
N SER A 539 12.78 22.98 -0.15
CA SER A 539 12.68 24.46 -0.17
C SER A 539 11.26 24.95 -0.42
N ASN A 540 10.49 24.18 -1.19
CA ASN A 540 9.21 24.58 -1.75
C ASN A 540 8.01 23.98 -0.98
N ILE A 541 8.23 23.38 0.20
CA ILE A 541 7.16 22.74 0.99
C ILE A 541 7.01 23.41 2.38
N PRO A 542 5.92 24.16 2.64
CA PRO A 542 4.89 24.56 1.70
C PRO A 542 5.39 25.67 0.76
N ALA A 543 4.60 25.91 -0.28
CA ALA A 543 4.67 27.11 -1.10
C ALA A 543 3.52 28.06 -0.71
N PHE A 544 3.54 29.29 -1.21
CA PHE A 544 2.62 30.35 -0.81
C PHE A 544 2.08 31.07 -2.03
N VAL A 545 0.75 31.12 -2.11
CA VAL A 545 0.03 31.94 -3.10
C VAL A 545 0.00 33.37 -2.58
N ILE A 546 0.35 34.33 -3.43
CA ILE A 546 0.32 35.77 -3.15
C ILE A 546 -0.56 36.43 -4.19
N THR A 547 -1.48 37.28 -3.75
CA THR A 547 -2.46 37.98 -4.59
C THR A 547 -2.84 39.34 -3.97
N ASP A 548 -3.65 40.13 -4.67
CA ASP A 548 -4.02 41.49 -4.30
C ASP A 548 -5.54 41.73 -4.34
N ALA A 549 -5.97 42.95 -4.05
CA ALA A 549 -7.38 43.31 -4.00
C ALA A 549 -8.09 43.27 -5.37
N ASP A 550 -7.40 43.56 -6.48
CA ASP A 550 -8.00 43.47 -7.82
C ASP A 550 -8.29 42.01 -8.19
N HIS A 551 -7.34 41.12 -7.95
CA HIS A 551 -7.54 39.69 -8.15
C HIS A 551 -8.65 39.13 -7.24
N TYR A 552 -8.69 39.56 -5.97
CA TYR A 552 -9.74 39.15 -5.03
C TYR A 552 -11.14 39.51 -5.52
N ARG A 553 -11.32 40.70 -6.10
CA ARG A 553 -12.62 41.15 -6.63
C ARG A 553 -13.06 40.39 -7.88
N ARG A 554 -12.11 39.97 -8.72
CA ARG A 554 -12.39 39.35 -10.03
C ARG A 554 -12.51 37.83 -9.98
N THR A 555 -11.88 37.20 -9.00
CA THR A 555 -11.82 35.74 -8.91
C THR A 555 -12.54 35.20 -7.68
N ASN A 556 -12.60 33.87 -7.55
CA ASN A 556 -13.12 33.20 -6.36
C ASN A 556 -12.02 32.34 -5.69
N GLN A 557 -10.74 32.73 -5.84
CA GLN A 557 -9.60 31.99 -5.30
C GLN A 557 -9.65 31.88 -3.76
N THR A 558 -10.05 32.96 -3.10
CA THR A 558 -10.23 33.05 -1.64
C THR A 558 -11.53 32.43 -1.13
N ARG A 559 -12.34 31.84 -2.03
CA ARG A 559 -13.68 31.28 -1.76
C ARG A 559 -14.66 32.27 -1.13
N ALA A 560 -14.42 33.56 -1.32
CA ALA A 560 -15.21 34.65 -0.79
C ALA A 560 -15.39 35.70 -1.88
N LYS A 561 -16.54 36.39 -1.86
CA LYS A 561 -16.78 37.56 -2.72
C LYS A 561 -16.31 38.83 -2.04
N GLU A 562 -16.19 39.91 -2.82
CA GLU A 562 -15.92 41.24 -2.28
C GLU A 562 -16.88 41.60 -1.12
N GLY A 563 -16.31 42.15 -0.04
CA GLY A 563 -17.03 42.44 1.20
C GLY A 563 -17.28 41.25 2.13
N GLN A 564 -16.97 40.02 1.71
CA GLN A 564 -16.99 38.84 2.57
C GLN A 564 -15.60 38.59 3.16
N LYS A 565 -15.55 37.85 4.28
CA LYS A 565 -14.28 37.40 4.87
C LYS A 565 -13.71 36.26 4.00
N PRO A 566 -12.42 36.31 3.61
CA PRO A 566 -11.76 35.20 2.94
C PRO A 566 -11.87 33.88 3.71
N SER A 567 -11.70 32.75 3.02
CA SER A 567 -11.54 31.45 3.66
C SER A 567 -10.46 31.47 4.74
N THR A 568 -10.62 30.61 5.75
CA THR A 568 -9.81 30.57 6.99
C THR A 568 -8.31 30.35 6.76
N TRP A 569 -7.91 29.82 5.60
CA TRP A 569 -6.51 29.60 5.23
C TRP A 569 -5.85 30.78 4.50
N PHE A 570 -6.58 31.86 4.22
CA PHE A 570 -6.02 33.11 3.70
C PHE A 570 -5.82 34.12 4.83
N VAL A 571 -4.69 34.83 4.76
CA VAL A 571 -4.39 36.01 5.57
C VAL A 571 -4.30 37.24 4.67
N CYS A 572 -4.50 38.43 5.22
CA CYS A 572 -4.35 39.69 4.50
C CYS A 572 -3.58 40.73 5.30
N ALA A 573 -2.88 41.62 4.60
CA ALA A 573 -2.17 42.77 5.16
C ALA A 573 -2.15 43.94 4.16
N ASP A 574 -1.91 45.16 4.64
CA ASP A 574 -1.88 46.35 3.78
C ASP A 574 -0.55 46.48 3.00
N THR A 575 0.48 45.74 3.41
CA THR A 575 1.80 45.72 2.76
C THR A 575 2.29 44.29 2.52
N LEU A 576 3.16 44.12 1.52
CA LEU A 576 3.76 42.82 1.19
C LEU A 576 4.71 42.35 2.31
N GLU A 577 5.39 43.26 3.01
CA GLU A 577 6.27 42.96 4.12
C GLU A 577 5.50 42.41 5.32
N GLU A 578 4.36 43.03 5.67
CA GLU A 578 3.47 42.50 6.71
C GLU A 578 2.93 41.13 6.32
N LEU A 579 2.48 40.96 5.07
CA LEU A 579 2.00 39.68 4.57
C LEU A 579 3.09 38.59 4.64
N ALA A 580 4.32 38.91 4.22
CA ALA A 580 5.46 38.01 4.28
C ALA A 580 5.74 37.55 5.71
N ASN A 581 5.74 38.49 6.67
CA ASN A 581 5.95 38.18 8.08
C ASN A 581 4.85 37.26 8.62
N MET A 582 3.58 37.49 8.27
CA MET A 582 2.46 36.61 8.67
C MET A 582 2.59 35.18 8.11
N LEU A 583 3.12 35.04 6.90
CA LEU A 583 3.31 33.76 6.21
C LEU A 583 4.67 33.09 6.51
N ASN A 584 5.57 33.76 7.23
CA ASN A 584 6.97 33.35 7.45
C ASN A 584 7.76 33.19 6.15
N ILE A 585 7.62 34.17 5.25
CA ILE A 585 8.38 34.32 4.02
C ILE A 585 9.44 35.41 4.23
N ASN A 586 10.59 35.33 3.57
CA ASN A 586 11.54 36.45 3.57
C ASN A 586 10.88 37.73 2.96
N PRO A 587 10.73 38.82 3.73
CA PRO A 587 10.00 40.00 3.28
C PRO A 587 10.68 40.74 2.13
N CYS A 588 12.01 40.92 2.19
CA CYS A 588 12.75 41.63 1.16
C CYS A 588 12.68 40.90 -0.18
N ASN A 589 12.88 39.58 -0.17
CA ASN A 589 12.83 38.77 -1.39
C ASN A 589 11.42 38.69 -1.97
N LEU A 590 10.37 38.69 -1.12
CA LEU A 590 8.99 38.70 -1.62
C LEU A 590 8.68 40.01 -2.36
N VAL A 591 9.03 41.15 -1.77
CA VAL A 591 8.83 42.46 -2.40
C VAL A 591 9.54 42.53 -3.75
N GLU A 592 10.83 42.17 -3.79
CA GLU A 592 11.61 42.13 -5.03
C GLU A 592 10.98 41.19 -6.08
N THR A 593 10.51 40.00 -5.66
CA THR A 593 9.86 39.04 -6.56
C THR A 593 8.57 39.58 -7.15
N VAL A 594 7.75 40.29 -6.36
CA VAL A 594 6.52 40.93 -6.84
C VAL A 594 6.84 42.08 -7.79
N GLU A 595 7.84 42.90 -7.49
CA GLU A 595 8.29 43.99 -8.38
C GLU A 595 8.75 43.45 -9.75
N VAL A 596 9.55 42.40 -9.76
CA VAL A 596 10.00 41.72 -10.98
C VAL A 596 8.82 41.11 -11.75
N PHE A 597 7.89 40.42 -11.06
CA PHE A 597 6.70 39.87 -11.69
C PHE A 597 5.79 40.94 -12.30
N ASN A 598 5.68 42.11 -11.66
CA ASN A 598 4.92 43.24 -12.19
C ASN A 598 5.52 43.79 -13.49
N GLU A 599 6.85 43.77 -13.63
CA GLU A 599 7.52 44.11 -14.89
C GLU A 599 7.25 43.06 -15.98
N TYR A 600 7.18 41.77 -15.63
CA TYR A 600 6.76 40.72 -16.56
C TYR A 600 5.32 40.92 -17.02
N ALA A 601 4.41 41.29 -16.13
CA ALA A 601 3.03 41.63 -16.47
C ALA A 601 2.95 42.85 -17.40
N ARG A 602 3.76 43.89 -17.14
CA ARG A 602 3.81 45.09 -17.98
C ARG A 602 4.31 44.81 -19.40
N THR A 603 5.25 43.88 -19.55
CA THR A 603 5.82 43.48 -20.86
C THR A 603 5.05 42.34 -21.52
N GLY A 604 4.21 41.62 -20.78
CA GLY A 604 3.46 40.45 -21.25
C GLY A 604 4.29 39.18 -21.38
N HIS A 605 5.50 39.15 -20.82
CA HIS A 605 6.46 38.05 -20.99
C HIS A 605 7.09 37.66 -19.65
N ASP A 606 6.97 36.38 -19.29
CA ASP A 606 7.57 35.78 -18.10
C ASP A 606 8.82 34.95 -18.50
N PRO A 607 10.04 35.52 -18.43
CA PRO A 607 11.25 34.83 -18.85
C PRO A 607 11.64 33.66 -17.92
N ASP A 608 11.14 33.63 -16.69
CA ASP A 608 11.56 32.65 -15.69
C ASP A 608 10.83 31.32 -15.88
N PHE A 609 9.51 31.38 -16.08
CA PHE A 609 8.66 30.17 -16.15
C PHE A 609 7.77 30.11 -17.39
N ARG A 610 7.88 31.09 -18.30
CA ARG A 610 7.15 31.11 -19.58
C ARG A 610 5.63 31.06 -19.43
N ARG A 611 5.11 31.61 -18.33
CA ARG A 611 3.67 31.66 -18.04
C ARG A 611 2.89 32.42 -19.12
N GLY A 612 1.82 31.79 -19.63
CA GLY A 612 0.95 32.36 -20.66
C GLY A 612 1.45 32.16 -22.09
N GLU A 613 2.58 31.47 -22.29
CA GLU A 613 3.07 31.12 -23.63
C GLU A 613 2.35 29.90 -24.22
N SER A 614 1.96 28.92 -23.39
CA SER A 614 1.15 27.77 -23.85
C SER A 614 -0.30 28.18 -24.10
N ALA A 615 -0.96 27.48 -25.03
CA ALA A 615 -2.40 27.60 -25.21
C ALA A 615 -3.17 27.16 -23.95
N PHE A 616 -2.64 26.17 -23.22
CA PHE A 616 -3.25 25.66 -22.00
C PHE A 616 -3.31 26.75 -20.93
N ASP A 617 -2.19 27.45 -20.73
CA ASP A 617 -2.09 28.56 -19.78
C ASP A 617 -3.13 29.64 -20.09
N ARG A 618 -3.17 30.11 -21.34
CA ARG A 618 -4.05 31.21 -21.76
C ARG A 618 -5.53 30.87 -21.59
N GLN A 619 -5.89 29.62 -21.83
CA GLN A 619 -7.27 29.17 -21.72
C GLN A 619 -7.68 28.89 -20.27
N THR A 620 -6.80 28.25 -19.50
CA THR A 620 -7.13 27.74 -18.16
C THR A 620 -6.82 28.76 -17.07
N GLY A 621 -5.60 29.29 -17.09
CA GLY A 621 -5.13 30.31 -16.15
C GLY A 621 -5.48 31.73 -16.60
N GLY A 622 -5.49 32.00 -17.89
CA GLY A 622 -5.71 33.35 -18.41
C GLY A 622 -7.12 33.90 -18.15
N ASP A 623 -7.26 35.23 -18.15
CA ASP A 623 -8.53 35.94 -18.13
C ASP A 623 -8.77 36.65 -19.48
N PRO A 624 -9.57 36.06 -20.39
CA PRO A 624 -9.83 36.67 -21.70
C PRO A 624 -10.72 37.92 -21.62
N THR A 625 -11.28 38.24 -20.45
CA THR A 625 -12.10 39.45 -20.27
C THR A 625 -11.27 40.70 -19.96
N ARG A 626 -9.97 40.54 -19.72
CA ARG A 626 -9.01 41.60 -19.42
C ARG A 626 -8.32 42.08 -20.70
N ASP A 627 -8.95 43.02 -21.39
CA ASP A 627 -8.41 43.64 -22.62
C ASP A 627 -7.29 44.66 -22.36
N ASP A 628 -7.06 45.01 -21.09
CA ASP A 628 -5.97 45.86 -20.61
C ASP A 628 -4.61 45.14 -20.52
N LEU A 629 -4.60 43.80 -20.60
CA LEU A 629 -3.38 42.98 -20.45
C LEU A 629 -2.80 42.57 -21.81
N ILE A 630 -1.47 42.65 -21.94
CA ILE A 630 -0.75 42.14 -23.12
C ILE A 630 -0.84 40.61 -23.19
N ASN A 631 -0.73 39.96 -22.03
CA ASN A 631 -0.81 38.51 -21.88
C ASN A 631 -1.94 38.20 -20.87
N PRO A 632 -2.94 37.38 -21.24
CA PRO A 632 -4.12 37.16 -20.40
C PRO A 632 -3.81 36.42 -19.10
N CYS A 633 -2.61 35.86 -18.93
CA CYS A 633 -2.18 35.19 -17.69
C CYS A 633 -1.36 36.10 -16.76
N LEU A 634 -0.89 37.25 -17.25
CA LEU A 634 0.04 38.12 -16.54
C LEU A 634 -0.61 39.49 -16.29
N GLY A 635 -0.96 39.75 -15.04
CA GLY A 635 -1.42 41.06 -14.58
C GLY A 635 -0.65 41.49 -13.34
N PRO A 636 -0.42 42.81 -13.17
CA PRO A 636 0.31 43.32 -12.03
C PRO A 636 -0.44 43.04 -10.72
N LEU A 637 0.32 42.77 -9.67
CA LEU A 637 -0.09 42.59 -8.28
C LEU A 637 0.39 43.83 -7.51
N ILE A 638 -0.49 44.81 -7.32
CA ILE A 638 -0.12 46.15 -6.82
C ILE A 638 -1.15 46.78 -5.87
N GLU A 639 -2.37 46.25 -5.79
CA GLU A 639 -3.45 46.91 -5.05
C GLU A 639 -3.68 46.30 -3.64
N PRO A 640 -3.37 47.02 -2.55
CA PRO A 640 -3.63 46.52 -1.21
C PRO A 640 -5.14 46.49 -0.88
N PRO A 641 -5.58 45.67 0.10
CA PRO A 641 -4.76 44.74 0.87
C PRO A 641 -4.26 43.57 0.02
N PHE A 642 -3.08 43.06 0.37
CA PHE A 642 -2.52 41.86 -0.22
C PHE A 642 -3.00 40.64 0.55
N TYR A 643 -3.21 39.54 -0.16
CA TYR A 643 -3.69 38.29 0.41
C TYR A 643 -2.69 37.17 0.14
N GLY A 644 -2.62 36.20 1.06
CA GLY A 644 -1.84 35.01 0.80
C GLY A 644 -2.24 33.80 1.63
N ALA A 645 -1.87 32.62 1.13
CA ALA A 645 -2.20 31.34 1.72
C ALA A 645 -1.11 30.30 1.41
N SER A 646 -0.86 29.39 2.35
CA SER A 646 0.03 28.24 2.09
C SER A 646 -0.68 27.19 1.22
N ILE A 647 0.05 26.66 0.25
CA ILE A 647 -0.35 25.48 -0.53
C ILE A 647 0.66 24.35 -0.34
N TRP A 648 0.17 23.13 -0.47
CA TRP A 648 0.92 21.90 -0.18
C TRP A 648 0.85 20.93 -1.35
N PRO A 649 1.87 20.11 -1.56
CA PRO A 649 1.84 19.12 -2.62
C PRO A 649 0.96 17.93 -2.20
N GLY A 650 -0.14 17.74 -2.92
CA GLY A 650 -1.01 16.58 -2.78
C GLY A 650 -1.00 15.66 -4.02
N ALA A 651 -1.94 14.72 -4.04
CA ALA A 651 -2.17 13.82 -5.17
C ALA A 651 -3.65 13.45 -5.34
N LEU A 652 -4.05 13.12 -6.57
CA LEU A 652 -5.33 12.46 -6.88
C LEU A 652 -5.27 10.93 -6.67
N GLY A 653 -4.07 10.40 -6.47
CA GLY A 653 -3.76 8.99 -6.47
C GLY A 653 -2.29 8.78 -6.83
N THR A 654 -1.68 7.74 -6.28
CA THR A 654 -0.40 7.21 -6.79
C THR A 654 -0.58 6.60 -8.19
N SER A 655 0.46 6.64 -9.03
CA SER A 655 0.41 6.16 -10.43
C SER A 655 1.46 5.09 -10.73
N GLY A 656 2.33 4.79 -9.77
CA GLY A 656 3.17 3.60 -9.78
C GLY A 656 2.46 2.35 -9.27
N GLY A 657 2.88 1.19 -9.74
CA GLY A 657 2.28 -0.08 -9.36
C GLY A 657 2.92 -1.29 -10.03
N LEU A 658 2.13 -2.36 -10.19
CA LEU A 658 2.55 -3.60 -10.82
C LEU A 658 2.81 -3.40 -12.32
N GLN A 659 3.94 -3.89 -12.84
CA GLN A 659 4.19 -3.87 -14.28
C GLN A 659 3.22 -4.79 -15.00
N ILE A 660 2.70 -4.34 -16.14
CA ILE A 660 1.78 -5.10 -16.98
C ILE A 660 2.25 -5.13 -18.44
N ASN A 661 1.78 -6.10 -19.21
CA ASN A 661 1.91 -6.12 -20.67
C ASN A 661 0.68 -5.51 -21.38
N ALA A 662 0.69 -5.49 -22.71
CA ALA A 662 -0.41 -4.98 -23.55
C ALA A 662 -1.76 -5.69 -23.33
N ASN A 663 -1.77 -6.88 -22.73
CA ASN A 663 -2.97 -7.63 -22.37
C ASN A 663 -3.43 -7.38 -20.92
N GLY A 664 -2.79 -6.48 -20.19
CA GLY A 664 -3.07 -6.21 -18.78
C GLY A 664 -2.60 -7.31 -17.82
N GLN A 665 -1.84 -8.31 -18.30
CA GLN A 665 -1.26 -9.34 -17.44
C GLN A 665 -0.12 -8.76 -16.62
N VAL A 666 -0.05 -9.11 -15.34
CA VAL A 666 1.06 -8.71 -14.47
C VAL A 666 2.34 -9.43 -14.90
N LEU A 667 3.45 -8.69 -14.92
CA LEU A 667 4.78 -9.23 -15.20
C LEU A 667 5.52 -9.51 -13.90
N ASP A 668 6.32 -10.57 -13.87
CA ASP A 668 7.26 -10.85 -12.80
C ASP A 668 8.48 -9.90 -12.86
N VAL A 669 9.36 -9.98 -11.87
CA VAL A 669 10.59 -9.16 -11.79
C VAL A 669 11.56 -9.36 -12.97
N TRP A 670 11.35 -10.38 -13.82
CA TRP A 670 12.14 -10.67 -15.02
C TRP A 670 11.40 -10.29 -16.31
N GLY A 671 10.21 -9.70 -16.22
CA GLY A 671 9.40 -9.29 -17.36
C GLY A 671 8.57 -10.41 -17.99
N LYS A 672 8.43 -11.56 -17.32
CA LYS A 672 7.60 -12.67 -17.80
C LYS A 672 6.18 -12.55 -17.24
N PRO A 673 5.11 -12.79 -18.04
CA PRO A 673 3.75 -12.79 -17.52
C PRO A 673 3.53 -13.82 -16.40
N LEU A 674 2.93 -13.39 -15.30
CA LEU A 674 2.43 -14.24 -14.23
C LEU A 674 1.06 -14.82 -14.64
N GLY A 675 0.97 -16.15 -14.65
CA GLY A 675 -0.25 -16.83 -15.07
C GLY A 675 -1.43 -16.49 -14.16
N GLY A 676 -2.59 -16.19 -14.74
CA GLY A 676 -3.82 -15.93 -13.98
C GLY A 676 -3.85 -14.61 -13.20
N LEU A 677 -2.89 -13.69 -13.41
CA LEU A 677 -2.85 -12.41 -12.70
C LEU A 677 -2.86 -11.21 -13.66
N TYR A 678 -3.76 -10.26 -13.39
CA TYR A 678 -3.93 -9.03 -14.16
C TYR A 678 -4.00 -7.83 -13.22
N ALA A 679 -3.69 -6.64 -13.72
CA ALA A 679 -3.83 -5.40 -12.96
C ALA A 679 -4.32 -4.24 -13.82
N ALA A 680 -5.07 -3.32 -13.21
CA ALA A 680 -5.59 -2.12 -13.87
C ALA A 680 -5.71 -0.93 -12.91
N GLY A 681 -5.86 0.26 -13.48
CA GLY A 681 -5.91 1.51 -12.71
C GLY A 681 -4.61 1.75 -11.92
N ASN A 682 -4.72 2.47 -10.79
CA ASN A 682 -3.57 2.82 -9.95
C ASN A 682 -2.92 1.61 -9.23
N THR A 683 -3.44 0.40 -9.42
CA THR A 683 -2.76 -0.82 -8.95
C THR A 683 -1.67 -1.26 -9.93
N ALA A 684 -1.84 -0.98 -11.22
CA ALA A 684 -0.83 -1.16 -12.24
C ALA A 684 0.06 0.09 -12.34
N ALA A 685 1.31 -0.11 -12.76
CA ALA A 685 2.17 0.99 -13.19
C ALA A 685 1.52 1.68 -14.40
N SER A 686 1.35 2.99 -14.32
CA SER A 686 0.67 3.77 -15.35
C SER A 686 1.33 3.58 -16.74
N PRO A 687 0.55 3.22 -17.77
CA PRO A 687 0.99 3.24 -19.16
C PRO A 687 1.47 4.62 -19.65
N PHE A 688 1.11 5.70 -18.97
CA PHE A 688 1.63 7.05 -19.23
C PHE A 688 2.95 7.36 -18.51
N ALA A 689 3.58 6.34 -17.92
CA ALA A 689 4.77 6.49 -17.09
C ALA A 689 4.54 7.54 -15.99
N GLY A 690 5.42 8.52 -15.87
CA GLY A 690 5.28 9.64 -14.94
C GLY A 690 4.44 10.81 -15.46
N SER A 691 3.86 10.75 -16.65
CA SER A 691 3.23 11.93 -17.27
C SER A 691 1.71 11.91 -17.21
N TYR A 692 1.10 13.10 -17.21
CA TYR A 692 -0.35 13.27 -17.30
C TYR A 692 -0.68 13.97 -18.64
N PRO A 693 -1.28 13.28 -19.64
CA PRO A 693 -1.49 13.84 -20.99
C PRO A 693 -2.57 14.92 -21.06
N GLY A 694 -3.60 14.80 -20.24
CA GLY A 694 -4.76 15.67 -20.22
C GLY A 694 -5.78 15.13 -19.22
N GLY A 695 -6.67 15.96 -18.70
CA GLY A 695 -7.56 15.54 -17.63
C GLY A 695 -8.50 14.41 -18.07
N GLY A 696 -8.78 13.48 -17.14
CA GLY A 696 -9.49 12.23 -17.46
C GLY A 696 -8.55 11.08 -17.86
N GLY A 697 -7.25 11.35 -18.05
CA GLY A 697 -6.25 10.32 -18.34
C GLY A 697 -6.20 9.18 -17.31
N THR A 698 -6.36 9.50 -16.02
CA THR A 698 -6.40 8.50 -14.93
C THR A 698 -7.47 7.43 -15.11
N LEU A 699 -8.71 7.86 -15.38
CA LEU A 699 -9.82 6.94 -15.59
C LEU A 699 -9.69 6.22 -16.93
N SER A 700 -9.30 6.94 -17.97
CA SER A 700 -9.27 6.40 -19.34
C SER A 700 -8.32 5.22 -19.45
N VAL A 701 -7.10 5.38 -18.94
CA VAL A 701 -6.10 4.30 -18.97
C VAL A 701 -6.53 3.13 -18.08
N GLY A 702 -7.04 3.41 -16.89
CA GLY A 702 -7.48 2.37 -15.97
C GLY A 702 -8.66 1.56 -16.52
N MET A 703 -9.69 2.22 -17.04
CA MET A 703 -10.88 1.57 -17.60
C MET A 703 -10.52 0.76 -18.85
N THR A 704 -9.61 1.26 -19.68
CA THR A 704 -9.15 0.55 -20.89
C THR A 704 -8.42 -0.74 -20.52
N PHE A 705 -7.49 -0.71 -19.58
CA PHE A 705 -6.77 -1.92 -19.17
C PHE A 705 -7.64 -2.90 -18.36
N ALA A 706 -8.64 -2.41 -17.61
CA ALA A 706 -9.65 -3.27 -16.98
C ALA A 706 -10.48 -4.02 -18.04
N TYR A 707 -10.88 -3.33 -19.12
CA TYR A 707 -11.57 -3.92 -20.26
C TYR A 707 -10.70 -4.95 -21.00
N ILE A 708 -9.43 -4.60 -21.29
CA ILE A 708 -8.48 -5.49 -21.98
C ILE A 708 -8.26 -6.76 -21.15
N ALA A 709 -8.00 -6.62 -19.84
CA ALA A 709 -7.78 -7.75 -18.94
C ALA A 709 -8.97 -8.73 -18.97
N ALA A 710 -10.20 -8.21 -18.94
CA ALA A 710 -11.40 -9.05 -19.00
C ALA A 710 -11.52 -9.82 -20.32
N ARG A 711 -11.22 -9.18 -21.46
CA ARG A 711 -11.23 -9.84 -22.78
C ARG A 711 -10.17 -10.93 -22.87
N HIS A 712 -8.94 -10.62 -22.48
CA HIS A 712 -7.83 -11.57 -22.57
C HIS A 712 -8.04 -12.78 -21.65
N LEU A 713 -8.54 -12.55 -20.43
CA LEU A 713 -8.86 -13.63 -19.49
C LEU A 713 -9.93 -14.57 -20.07
N ASN A 714 -10.99 -14.03 -20.69
CA ASN A 714 -12.02 -14.85 -21.33
C ASN A 714 -11.46 -15.71 -22.49
N GLN A 715 -10.57 -15.14 -23.31
CA GLN A 715 -9.90 -15.88 -24.39
C GLN A 715 -9.04 -17.02 -23.86
N ALA A 716 -8.30 -16.79 -22.77
CA ALA A 716 -7.51 -17.83 -22.12
C ALA A 716 -8.39 -18.95 -21.53
N LEU A 717 -9.53 -18.59 -20.93
CA LEU A 717 -10.48 -19.55 -20.35
C LEU A 717 -11.13 -20.44 -21.42
N THR A 718 -11.62 -19.83 -22.51
CA THR A 718 -12.25 -20.55 -23.64
C THR A 718 -11.27 -21.50 -24.32
N THR A 719 -10.03 -21.06 -24.55
CA THR A 719 -8.97 -21.93 -25.10
C THR A 719 -8.66 -23.12 -24.18
N ALA A 720 -8.65 -22.91 -22.86
CA ALA A 720 -8.41 -23.99 -21.90
C ALA A 720 -9.55 -25.01 -21.83
N ASP A 721 -10.80 -24.55 -22.00
CA ASP A 721 -11.98 -25.42 -22.03
C ASP A 721 -12.06 -26.23 -23.35
N GLU A 722 -11.58 -25.71 -24.49
CA GLU A 722 -11.49 -26.46 -25.76
C GLU A 722 -10.45 -27.59 -25.76
N VAL A 723 -9.43 -27.49 -24.91
CA VAL A 723 -8.34 -28.49 -24.80
C VAL A 723 -8.68 -29.62 -23.81
N ARG A 724 -9.72 -29.45 -22.97
CA ARG A 724 -10.20 -30.43 -21.99
C ARG A 724 -11.32 -31.30 -22.56
#